data_AF-A0A084EJ23-F1
#
_entry.id   AF-A0A084EJ23-F1
#
_cell.length_a   1.000
_cell.length_b   1.000
_cell.length_c   1.000
_cell.angle_alpha   90.00
_cell.angle_beta   90.00
_cell.angle_gamma   90.00
#
_symmetry.space_group_name_H-M   'P 1'
#
loop_
_entity.id
_entity.type
_entity.pdbx_description
1 polymer ?
#
loop_
_entity_poly.entity_id
_entity_poly.type
_entity_poly.pdbx_seq_one_letter_code
_entity_poly.pdbx_strand_id
1 'polypeptide(L)'
;MKGKTLILLINSVALAPQSGLAQDMEARARAAAATSRTKSSDSDAITSNYVNPGLAGEAISTVDNSRSFTTNLACQKSATMLELLVQPGATGDITHMSIARDSDLDGSFDQNLTLPVPVSGICANGIVSCDAGSWNNCTPFQWDVASSGSLKLSQVPLTDLSACYCVNASCGSNLVLGNLNSVLKDLGGGIIGALTTADPRIGVAQASIEGPVIRYVGAQTTACTASPSLTSTSYRADPTAITGDATASAQASSVFQALAGSASATGKAEVTRSCSIDREINVKSWDYDDIVGAAGAITSVTACGTGCRRYQIRGSGTCGSVPPIYTATFDSIAPARIVSARIVEMGADDWVQARVNGQIVGYAGKRPWTGEALPSGDCRISGDPYYNRTAIDITPQLRAGAMTVGARVRAGGDGNWGYVTVEVQVDTACEVSERLVDLCAGYAQDKSCTLDSESVDGVTTFSNGVNTGLKPLAQTRLFGTGNCTFQYSRDFFERGRRYKCLIDNGEVSAPDLSRSAYIIDRSTETLLADRTASGDGTISTSTRAFSLPDRPAVPACEPICKTRAPKANSDVAISGVVGASQNDPAGWNSFYHSCTADNVCPLGEGEELVTACGCLDDFPEAAVMMQTVRLAGSDLACTAGTP
;
A
#
# COMPACT_ATOMS: atom_id res chain seq x y z
N MET A 1 94.94 -31.88 43.46
CA MET A 1 94.27 -32.95 44.25
C MET A 1 93.93 -32.40 45.63
N LYS A 2 92.80 -32.83 46.22
CA LYS A 2 91.97 -32.17 47.27
C LYS A 2 91.08 -31.07 46.65
N GLY A 3 89.74 -31.15 46.61
CA GLY A 3 88.80 -31.99 47.33
C GLY A 3 88.36 -31.31 48.63
N LYS A 4 87.19 -30.65 48.61
CA LYS A 4 86.24 -30.42 49.72
C LYS A 4 85.09 -29.54 49.20
N THR A 5 83.92 -30.11 48.97
CA THR A 5 82.81 -30.33 49.92
C THR A 5 81.99 -29.06 50.14
N LEU A 6 80.80 -29.18 49.54
CA LEU A 6 79.62 -28.33 49.50
C LEU A 6 79.02 -28.07 50.89
N ILE A 7 78.74 -26.81 51.21
CA ILE A 7 77.61 -26.40 52.07
C ILE A 7 76.94 -25.22 51.36
N LEU A 8 75.70 -25.45 50.92
CA LEU A 8 74.83 -24.49 50.28
C LEU A 8 74.22 -23.57 51.35
N LEU A 9 74.50 -22.27 51.28
CA LEU A 9 73.76 -21.22 51.99
C LEU A 9 72.99 -20.41 50.95
N ILE A 10 71.67 -20.47 51.06
CA ILE A 10 70.70 -19.82 50.19
C ILE A 10 70.71 -18.32 50.50
N ASN A 11 71.14 -17.50 49.52
CA ASN A 11 70.88 -16.07 49.49
C ASN A 11 70.04 -15.75 48.25
N SER A 12 68.76 -15.56 48.47
CA SER A 12 67.77 -15.09 47.49
C SER A 12 68.00 -13.62 47.16
N VAL A 13 68.61 -13.34 46.01
CA VAL A 13 68.60 -12.03 45.36
C VAL A 13 67.40 -12.00 44.41
N ALA A 14 66.37 -11.25 44.78
CA ALA A 14 65.24 -10.95 43.91
C ALA A 14 65.70 -10.02 42.78
N LEU A 15 65.78 -10.53 41.55
CA LEU A 15 65.77 -9.68 40.36
C LEU A 15 64.35 -9.14 40.19
N ALA A 16 64.15 -7.88 40.54
CA ALA A 16 62.96 -7.14 40.16
C ALA A 16 62.93 -6.99 38.62
N PRO A 17 61.82 -7.34 37.95
CA PRO A 17 61.66 -7.07 36.53
C PRO A 17 61.57 -5.56 36.31
N GLN A 18 62.40 -5.04 35.40
CA GLN A 18 62.26 -3.69 34.87
C GLN A 18 60.91 -3.57 34.16
N SER A 19 59.97 -2.87 34.79
CA SER A 19 58.73 -2.44 34.18
C SER A 19 59.04 -1.43 33.07
N GLY A 20 58.95 -1.87 31.82
CA GLY A 20 58.91 -1.00 30.65
C GLY A 20 57.72 -0.05 30.76
N LEU A 21 58.00 1.25 30.85
CA LEU A 21 56.98 2.28 30.81
C LEU A 21 56.22 2.18 29.48
N ALA A 22 54.91 1.96 29.55
CA ALA A 22 54.01 2.13 28.44
C ALA A 22 54.18 3.54 27.86
N GLN A 23 54.33 3.65 26.53
CA GLN A 23 54.31 4.93 25.83
C GLN A 23 53.12 5.78 26.29
N ASP A 24 53.38 7.07 26.52
CA ASP A 24 52.38 8.09 26.85
C ASP A 24 51.19 8.03 25.87
N MET A 25 49.96 8.03 26.40
CA MET A 25 48.74 8.01 25.58
C MET A 25 48.69 9.21 24.62
N GLU A 26 49.31 10.33 24.99
CA GLU A 26 49.45 11.49 24.12
C GLU A 26 50.31 11.19 22.87
N ALA A 27 51.44 10.50 23.04
CA ALA A 27 52.30 10.12 21.93
C ALA A 27 51.59 9.17 20.95
N ARG A 28 50.75 8.25 21.48
CA ARG A 28 49.92 7.37 20.66
C ARG A 28 48.84 8.13 19.91
N ALA A 29 48.18 9.09 20.56
CA ALA A 29 47.17 9.93 19.92
C ALA A 29 47.76 10.81 18.81
N ARG A 30 48.92 11.43 19.04
CA ARG A 30 49.64 12.22 18.03
C ARG A 30 50.08 11.36 16.85
N ALA A 31 50.60 10.15 17.11
CA ALA A 31 50.99 9.23 16.05
C ALA A 31 49.78 8.77 15.19
N ALA A 32 48.66 8.47 15.83
CA ALA A 32 47.42 8.11 15.12
C ALA A 32 46.87 9.29 14.28
N ALA A 33 46.92 10.50 14.82
CA ALA A 33 46.52 11.71 14.09
C ALA A 33 47.42 12.00 12.89
N ALA A 34 48.75 11.91 13.05
CA ALA A 34 49.71 12.10 11.96
C ALA A 34 49.50 11.06 10.84
N THR A 35 49.30 9.80 11.22
CA THR A 35 49.04 8.71 10.27
C THR A 35 47.72 8.92 9.52
N SER A 36 46.69 9.41 10.20
CA SER A 36 45.40 9.77 9.57
C SER A 36 45.57 10.92 8.58
N ARG A 37 46.31 11.97 8.95
CA ARG A 37 46.59 13.11 8.08
C ARG A 37 47.27 12.66 6.79
N THR A 38 48.31 11.85 6.85
CA THR A 38 49.00 11.37 5.63
C THR A 38 48.08 10.64 4.65
N LYS A 39 47.00 10.00 5.13
CA LYS A 39 46.05 9.27 4.29
C LYS A 39 44.89 10.12 3.78
N SER A 40 44.54 11.22 4.44
CA SER A 40 43.31 11.97 4.15
C SER A 40 43.38 13.48 4.37
N SER A 41 44.56 14.08 4.40
CA SER A 41 44.76 15.52 4.68
C SER A 41 44.20 16.45 3.61
N ASP A 42 44.14 15.97 2.37
CA ASP A 42 43.79 16.76 1.19
C ASP A 42 43.11 15.86 0.14
N SER A 43 42.59 16.51 -0.91
CA SER A 43 41.88 15.85 -2.00
C SER A 43 42.75 14.81 -2.72
N ASP A 44 44.05 15.06 -2.85
CA ASP A 44 44.96 14.15 -3.57
C ASP A 44 45.27 12.91 -2.74
N ALA A 45 45.47 13.08 -1.44
CA ALA A 45 45.62 11.99 -0.48
C ALA A 45 44.37 11.11 -0.41
N ILE A 46 43.18 11.71 -0.38
CA ILE A 46 41.90 10.96 -0.40
C ILE A 46 41.72 10.22 -1.73
N THR A 47 42.00 10.91 -2.85
CA THR A 47 41.82 10.35 -4.19
C THR A 47 42.76 9.17 -4.43
N SER A 48 44.02 9.30 -4.05
CA SER A 48 45.04 8.26 -4.23
C SER A 48 44.92 7.08 -3.26
N ASN A 49 44.50 7.29 -2.01
CA ASN A 49 44.49 6.22 -1.00
C ASN A 49 43.13 5.51 -0.87
N TYR A 50 42.02 6.12 -1.30
CA TYR A 50 40.68 5.56 -1.11
C TYR A 50 39.84 5.52 -2.40
N VAL A 51 39.74 6.63 -3.14
CA VAL A 51 38.81 6.76 -4.26
C VAL A 51 39.27 5.97 -5.48
N ASN A 52 40.47 6.23 -6.00
CA ASN A 52 41.01 5.54 -7.17
C ASN A 52 41.12 4.03 -6.92
N PRO A 53 41.71 3.57 -5.79
CA PRO A 53 41.77 2.14 -5.52
C PRO A 53 40.40 1.48 -5.41
N GLY A 54 39.43 2.15 -4.75
CA GLY A 54 38.09 1.62 -4.57
C GLY A 54 37.25 1.54 -5.85
N LEU A 55 37.46 2.48 -6.78
CA LEU A 55 36.79 2.49 -8.09
C LEU A 55 37.48 1.56 -9.11
N ALA A 56 38.79 1.37 -9.00
CA ALA A 56 39.58 0.51 -9.90
C ALA A 56 39.65 -0.95 -9.45
N GLY A 57 39.07 -1.31 -8.30
CA GLY A 57 39.16 -2.67 -7.76
C GLY A 57 40.52 -3.03 -7.17
N GLU A 58 41.31 -2.03 -6.76
CA GLU A 58 42.62 -2.20 -6.12
C GLU A 58 42.49 -2.29 -4.59
N ALA A 59 43.60 -2.63 -3.90
CA ALA A 59 43.59 -2.82 -2.45
C ALA A 59 43.60 -1.47 -1.71
N ILE A 60 42.61 -1.27 -0.83
CA ILE A 60 42.56 -0.16 0.13
C ILE A 60 43.21 -0.63 1.44
N SER A 61 44.06 0.20 2.03
CA SER A 61 44.72 -0.06 3.32
C SER A 61 44.00 0.64 4.48
N THR A 62 44.01 0.05 5.68
CA THR A 62 43.66 0.76 6.91
C THR A 62 44.57 1.97 7.13
N VAL A 63 44.14 2.93 7.96
CA VAL A 63 44.88 4.17 8.24
C VAL A 63 46.32 3.88 8.67
N ASP A 64 46.52 2.90 9.53
CA ASP A 64 47.82 2.43 10.02
C ASP A 64 48.57 1.48 9.06
N ASN A 65 48.04 1.24 7.86
CA ASN A 65 48.50 0.28 6.86
C ASN A 65 48.64 -1.17 7.38
N SER A 66 48.07 -1.50 8.55
CA SER A 66 48.21 -2.82 9.14
C SER A 66 47.37 -3.90 8.46
N ARG A 67 46.34 -3.49 7.73
CA ARG A 67 45.46 -4.38 6.95
C ARG A 67 45.16 -3.76 5.60
N SER A 68 44.98 -4.60 4.60
CA SER A 68 44.44 -4.21 3.31
C SER A 68 43.22 -5.06 2.97
N PHE A 69 42.29 -4.48 2.21
CA PHE A 69 41.12 -5.13 1.68
C PHE A 69 40.83 -4.58 0.28
N THR A 70 40.37 -5.43 -0.62
CA THR A 70 40.02 -5.03 -1.98
C THR A 70 38.51 -4.79 -2.06
N THR A 71 38.09 -3.63 -2.57
CA THR A 71 36.69 -3.35 -2.86
C THR A 71 36.53 -3.00 -4.32
N ASN A 72 35.45 -3.48 -4.94
CA ASN A 72 35.03 -3.02 -6.25
C ASN A 72 33.75 -2.20 -6.05
N LEU A 73 33.88 -0.88 -5.89
CA LEU A 73 32.74 0.00 -5.58
C LEU A 73 31.80 0.22 -6.78
N ALA A 74 32.20 -0.12 -8.00
CA ALA A 74 31.39 0.02 -9.21
C ALA A 74 31.13 -1.35 -9.87
N CYS A 75 30.11 -2.09 -9.39
CA CYS A 75 29.70 -3.38 -9.99
C CYS A 75 28.75 -3.24 -11.19
N GLN A 76 28.71 -2.09 -11.88
CA GLN A 76 27.83 -1.85 -13.02
C GLN A 76 28.60 -1.92 -14.34
N LYS A 77 28.29 -2.93 -15.17
CA LYS A 77 28.62 -2.92 -16.60
C LYS A 77 27.42 -2.38 -17.35
N SER A 78 27.62 -1.39 -18.21
CA SER A 78 26.60 -0.90 -19.14
C SER A 78 27.14 -0.84 -20.56
N ALA A 79 26.41 -1.45 -21.48
CA ALA A 79 26.76 -1.48 -22.90
C ALA A 79 25.48 -1.60 -23.75
N THR A 80 25.63 -1.44 -25.07
CA THR A 80 24.55 -1.79 -25.99
C THR A 80 24.33 -3.30 -25.96
N MET A 81 23.32 -3.72 -25.22
CA MET A 81 23.05 -5.13 -24.96
C MET A 81 22.41 -5.82 -26.15
N LEU A 82 21.53 -5.11 -26.88
CA LEU A 82 20.75 -5.70 -27.96
C LEU A 82 20.42 -4.69 -29.04
N GLU A 83 20.62 -5.10 -30.29
CA GLU A 83 20.10 -4.44 -31.48
C GLU A 83 19.17 -5.39 -32.23
N LEU A 84 17.99 -4.89 -32.56
CA LEU A 84 17.02 -5.60 -33.39
C LEU A 84 16.76 -4.79 -34.65
N LEU A 85 17.01 -5.40 -35.80
CA LEU A 85 16.69 -4.88 -37.13
C LEU A 85 15.50 -5.65 -37.72
N VAL A 86 14.53 -4.93 -38.29
CA VAL A 86 13.40 -5.54 -39.01
C VAL A 86 13.27 -4.98 -40.43
N GLN A 87 13.04 -5.85 -41.41
CA GLN A 87 12.77 -5.47 -42.80
C GLN A 87 11.58 -6.26 -43.36
N PRO A 88 10.47 -5.57 -43.71
CA PRO A 88 9.33 -6.21 -44.34
C PRO A 88 9.58 -6.51 -45.83
N GLY A 89 9.00 -7.62 -46.29
CA GLY A 89 8.99 -8.00 -47.70
C GLY A 89 7.75 -7.49 -48.45
N ALA A 90 7.65 -7.84 -49.73
CA ALA A 90 6.55 -7.40 -50.60
C ALA A 90 5.16 -7.89 -50.16
N THR A 91 5.09 -8.98 -49.39
CA THR A 91 3.84 -9.56 -48.86
C THR A 91 3.42 -8.96 -47.51
N GLY A 92 4.14 -7.98 -46.98
CA GLY A 92 3.90 -7.37 -45.67
C GLY A 92 4.47 -8.16 -44.49
N ASP A 93 4.87 -9.42 -44.68
CA ASP A 93 5.60 -10.18 -43.66
C ASP A 93 6.98 -9.57 -43.40
N ILE A 94 7.50 -9.67 -42.17
CA ILE A 94 8.91 -9.36 -41.89
C ILE A 94 9.75 -10.51 -42.44
N THR A 95 10.48 -10.25 -43.53
CA THR A 95 11.26 -11.28 -44.24
C THR A 95 12.70 -11.34 -43.77
N HIS A 96 13.20 -10.25 -43.18
CA HIS A 96 14.50 -10.23 -42.53
C HIS A 96 14.36 -9.62 -41.14
N MET A 97 14.69 -10.40 -40.13
CA MET A 97 14.80 -9.96 -38.75
C MET A 97 16.12 -10.49 -38.20
N SER A 98 16.98 -9.57 -37.76
CA SER A 98 18.27 -9.91 -37.15
C SER A 98 18.39 -9.27 -35.78
N ILE A 99 18.97 -10.02 -34.85
CA ILE A 99 19.15 -9.65 -33.46
C ILE A 99 20.63 -9.80 -33.14
N ALA A 100 21.34 -8.70 -32.96
CA ALA A 100 22.68 -8.70 -32.40
C ALA A 100 22.58 -8.48 -30.89
N ARG A 101 23.33 -9.28 -30.11
CA ARG A 101 23.36 -9.20 -28.65
C ARG A 101 24.80 -9.24 -28.16
N ASP A 102 25.06 -8.43 -27.15
CA ASP A 102 26.25 -8.45 -26.31
C ASP A 102 25.80 -9.13 -25.01
N SER A 103 26.25 -10.38 -24.82
CA SER A 103 25.76 -11.23 -23.74
C SER A 103 26.42 -10.95 -22.39
N ASP A 104 27.61 -10.33 -22.37
CA ASP A 104 28.41 -10.06 -21.17
C ASP A 104 28.65 -8.55 -20.89
N LEU A 105 28.03 -7.69 -21.70
CA LEU A 105 28.06 -6.23 -21.62
C LEU A 105 29.48 -5.67 -21.65
N ASP A 106 30.35 -6.25 -22.48
CA ASP A 106 31.72 -5.78 -22.69
C ASP A 106 31.84 -4.68 -23.77
N GLY A 107 30.75 -4.38 -24.49
CA GLY A 107 30.69 -3.40 -25.57
C GLY A 107 30.79 -4.01 -26.97
N SER A 108 30.93 -5.33 -27.10
CA SER A 108 31.03 -6.04 -28.37
C SER A 108 29.90 -7.05 -28.54
N PHE A 109 29.25 -7.07 -29.71
CA PHE A 109 28.25 -8.10 -30.00
C PHE A 109 28.91 -9.48 -30.19
N ASP A 110 28.54 -10.43 -29.34
CA ASP A 110 29.05 -11.81 -29.32
C ASP A 110 28.02 -12.83 -29.81
N GLN A 111 26.74 -12.44 -29.88
CA GLN A 111 25.64 -13.25 -30.38
C GLN A 111 24.93 -12.54 -31.53
N ASN A 112 24.67 -13.27 -32.62
CA ASN A 112 23.80 -12.79 -33.70
C ASN A 112 22.79 -13.89 -34.08
N LEU A 113 21.51 -13.53 -34.12
CA LEU A 113 20.41 -14.42 -34.47
C LEU A 113 19.61 -13.80 -35.62
N THR A 114 19.61 -14.48 -36.76
CA THR A 114 18.69 -14.19 -37.86
C THR A 114 17.53 -15.18 -37.80
N LEU A 115 16.30 -14.67 -37.83
CA LEU A 115 15.14 -15.55 -37.77
C LEU A 115 15.06 -16.41 -39.05
N PRO A 116 14.86 -17.74 -38.91
CA PRO A 116 14.80 -18.64 -40.06
C PRO A 116 13.43 -18.63 -40.76
N VAL A 117 12.47 -17.88 -40.22
CA VAL A 117 11.07 -17.87 -40.67
C VAL A 117 10.57 -16.44 -40.86
N PRO A 118 9.68 -16.18 -41.83
CA PRO A 118 9.04 -14.87 -41.95
C PRO A 118 8.10 -14.61 -40.78
N VAL A 119 8.00 -13.36 -40.34
CA VAL A 119 7.07 -12.97 -39.27
C VAL A 119 5.79 -12.42 -39.89
N SER A 120 4.71 -13.19 -39.77
CA SER A 120 3.37 -12.82 -40.24
C SER A 120 2.54 -12.14 -39.16
N GLY A 121 2.82 -12.44 -37.88
CA GLY A 121 2.20 -11.83 -36.70
C GLY A 121 3.16 -11.67 -35.53
N ILE A 122 2.88 -10.68 -34.69
CA ILE A 122 3.69 -10.30 -33.52
C ILE A 122 2.87 -10.52 -32.25
N CYS A 123 3.49 -11.06 -31.21
CA CYS A 123 2.89 -11.27 -29.90
C CYS A 123 3.77 -10.64 -28.82
N ALA A 124 3.21 -10.38 -27.64
CA ALA A 124 3.94 -9.77 -26.52
C ALA A 124 5.16 -10.59 -26.05
N ASN A 125 5.13 -11.91 -26.26
CA ASN A 125 6.19 -12.85 -25.86
C ASN A 125 6.71 -13.70 -27.03
N GLY A 126 6.39 -13.38 -28.28
CA GLY A 126 6.73 -14.24 -29.41
C GLY A 126 6.28 -13.71 -30.78
N ILE A 127 6.28 -14.60 -31.77
CA ILE A 127 5.88 -14.32 -33.16
C ILE A 127 5.05 -15.47 -33.74
N VAL A 128 4.33 -15.19 -34.82
CA VAL A 128 3.61 -16.18 -35.62
C VAL A 128 4.12 -16.12 -37.06
N SER A 129 4.46 -17.28 -37.63
CA SER A 129 4.88 -17.41 -39.02
C SER A 129 3.84 -18.18 -39.81
N CYS A 130 3.38 -17.66 -40.95
CA CYS A 130 2.37 -18.28 -41.81
C CYS A 130 2.86 -18.34 -43.27
N ASP A 131 2.05 -18.93 -44.15
CA ASP A 131 2.30 -18.84 -45.60
C ASP A 131 2.30 -17.37 -46.05
N ALA A 132 3.29 -16.99 -46.88
CA ALA A 132 3.57 -15.59 -47.24
C ALA A 132 2.33 -14.81 -47.70
N GLY A 133 2.10 -13.65 -47.06
CA GLY A 133 0.97 -12.75 -47.34
C GLY A 133 -0.40 -13.26 -46.89
N SER A 134 -0.48 -14.38 -46.15
CA SER A 134 -1.72 -15.00 -45.71
C SER A 134 -1.74 -15.26 -44.20
N TRP A 135 -2.89 -15.69 -43.67
CA TRP A 135 -3.03 -16.18 -42.29
C TRP A 135 -3.34 -17.68 -42.26
N ASN A 136 -2.71 -18.45 -43.17
CA ASN A 136 -2.88 -19.90 -43.30
C ASN A 136 -1.60 -20.65 -42.91
N ASN A 137 -1.77 -21.90 -42.46
CA ASN A 137 -0.67 -22.81 -42.08
C ASN A 137 0.32 -22.18 -41.07
N CYS A 138 -0.23 -21.50 -40.07
CA CYS A 138 0.55 -20.72 -39.12
C CYS A 138 1.23 -21.59 -38.05
N THR A 139 2.49 -21.27 -37.76
CA THR A 139 3.30 -21.85 -36.69
C THR A 139 3.63 -20.79 -35.64
N PRO A 140 3.22 -20.97 -34.37
CA PRO A 140 3.53 -20.04 -33.29
C PRO A 140 4.92 -20.31 -32.68
N PHE A 141 5.61 -19.23 -32.31
CA PHE A 141 6.92 -19.30 -31.69
C PHE A 141 7.06 -18.32 -30.52
N GLN A 142 7.67 -18.76 -29.42
CA GLN A 142 7.97 -17.97 -28.23
C GLN A 142 9.46 -17.65 -28.14
N TRP A 143 9.80 -16.45 -27.67
CA TRP A 143 11.17 -16.10 -27.29
C TRP A 143 11.58 -16.88 -26.05
N ASP A 144 12.75 -17.50 -26.10
CA ASP A 144 13.25 -18.36 -25.03
C ASP A 144 14.79 -18.26 -24.95
N VAL A 145 15.39 -18.74 -23.87
CA VAL A 145 16.83 -18.70 -23.64
C VAL A 145 17.35 -20.11 -23.41
N ALA A 146 18.36 -20.52 -24.17
CA ALA A 146 18.99 -21.82 -24.00
C ALA A 146 19.72 -21.92 -22.65
N SER A 147 20.05 -23.14 -22.21
CA SER A 147 20.86 -23.34 -20.99
C SER A 147 22.25 -22.67 -21.05
N SER A 148 22.74 -22.37 -22.26
CA SER A 148 23.96 -21.59 -22.50
C SER A 148 23.78 -20.08 -22.29
N GLY A 149 22.56 -19.60 -22.00
CA GLY A 149 22.23 -18.17 -21.92
C GLY A 149 21.98 -17.52 -23.28
N SER A 150 22.00 -18.28 -24.37
CA SER A 150 21.80 -17.77 -25.74
C SER A 150 20.32 -17.61 -26.06
N LEU A 151 19.93 -16.46 -26.62
CA LEU A 151 18.57 -16.26 -27.15
C LEU A 151 18.24 -17.29 -28.23
N LYS A 152 17.03 -17.86 -28.17
CA LYS A 152 16.49 -18.78 -29.19
C LYS A 152 14.99 -18.52 -29.39
N LEU A 153 14.46 -19.12 -30.44
CA LEU A 153 13.05 -19.09 -30.79
C LEU A 153 12.48 -20.52 -30.75
N SER A 154 11.54 -20.77 -29.84
CA SER A 154 10.97 -22.11 -29.57
C SER A 154 9.56 -22.21 -30.15
N GLN A 155 9.25 -23.28 -30.88
CA GLN A 155 7.88 -23.52 -31.35
C GLN A 155 6.98 -23.92 -30.17
N VAL A 156 5.82 -23.27 -30.04
CA VAL A 156 4.87 -23.48 -28.94
C VAL A 156 3.43 -23.53 -29.46
N PRO A 157 2.47 -24.07 -28.70
CA PRO A 157 1.05 -23.86 -28.95
C PRO A 157 0.67 -22.38 -28.91
N LEU A 158 -0.35 -21.97 -29.69
CA LEU A 158 -0.80 -20.57 -29.73
C LEU A 158 -1.30 -20.07 -28.36
N THR A 159 -1.77 -20.97 -27.48
CA THR A 159 -2.23 -20.64 -26.12
C THR A 159 -1.13 -20.08 -25.22
N ASP A 160 0.13 -20.32 -25.58
CA ASP A 160 1.28 -19.90 -24.78
C ASP A 160 1.77 -18.52 -25.24
N LEU A 161 1.21 -17.98 -26.33
CA LEU A 161 1.47 -16.63 -26.80
C LEU A 161 0.39 -15.65 -26.31
N SER A 162 0.80 -14.42 -26.03
CA SER A 162 -0.07 -13.37 -25.49
C SER A 162 -0.17 -12.17 -26.44
N ALA A 163 -1.39 -11.61 -26.55
CA ALA A 163 -1.67 -10.37 -27.29
C ALA A 163 -1.14 -10.35 -28.74
N CYS A 164 -1.35 -11.45 -29.48
CA CYS A 164 -0.92 -11.57 -30.86
C CYS A 164 -1.74 -10.69 -31.82
N TYR A 165 -1.08 -10.08 -32.80
CA TYR A 165 -1.71 -9.37 -33.91
C TYR A 165 -1.02 -9.67 -35.25
N CYS A 166 -1.78 -9.57 -36.33
CA CYS A 166 -1.29 -9.79 -37.69
C CYS A 166 -0.61 -8.53 -38.26
N VAL A 167 0.45 -8.70 -39.06
CA VAL A 167 1.17 -7.59 -39.72
C VAL A 167 1.31 -7.72 -41.23
N ASN A 168 0.90 -8.85 -41.84
CA ASN A 168 1.07 -9.08 -43.27
C ASN A 168 -0.12 -8.62 -44.12
N ALA A 169 -0.02 -8.82 -45.44
CA ALA A 169 -1.03 -8.36 -46.41
C ALA A 169 -2.45 -8.91 -46.17
N SER A 170 -2.61 -10.00 -45.43
CA SER A 170 -3.93 -10.57 -45.12
C SER A 170 -4.78 -9.69 -44.19
N CYS A 171 -4.13 -8.85 -43.38
CA CYS A 171 -4.79 -7.95 -42.43
C CYS A 171 -4.66 -6.47 -42.80
N GLY A 172 -3.83 -6.12 -43.79
CA GLY A 172 -3.73 -4.77 -44.31
C GLY A 172 -2.44 -4.52 -45.10
N SER A 173 -2.37 -3.37 -45.79
CA SER A 173 -1.17 -2.96 -46.52
C SER A 173 -0.25 -2.09 -45.67
N ASN A 174 1.07 -2.29 -45.81
CA ASN A 174 2.10 -1.42 -45.21
C ASN A 174 2.05 -1.31 -43.68
N LEU A 175 1.56 -2.35 -42.98
CA LEU A 175 1.37 -2.31 -41.53
C LEU A 175 2.68 -2.21 -40.76
N VAL A 176 3.72 -2.93 -41.18
CA VAL A 176 5.05 -2.90 -40.52
C VAL A 176 5.70 -1.53 -40.64
N LEU A 177 5.85 -0.98 -41.85
CA LEU A 177 6.50 0.33 -42.03
C LEU A 177 5.66 1.48 -41.48
N GLY A 178 4.32 1.40 -41.60
CA GLY A 178 3.41 2.40 -41.06
C GLY A 178 3.39 2.45 -39.52
N ASN A 179 3.77 1.37 -38.85
CA ASN A 179 3.75 1.24 -37.39
C ASN A 179 5.12 0.82 -36.82
N LEU A 180 6.21 1.16 -37.51
CA LEU A 180 7.55 0.63 -37.27
C LEU A 180 8.00 0.75 -35.81
N ASN A 181 7.75 1.90 -35.18
CA ASN A 181 8.13 2.12 -33.79
C ASN A 181 7.40 1.18 -32.81
N SER A 182 6.12 0.89 -33.06
CA SER A 182 5.33 -0.01 -32.22
C SER A 182 5.76 -1.46 -32.44
N VAL A 183 5.93 -1.85 -33.71
CA VAL A 183 6.43 -3.17 -34.10
C VAL A 183 7.78 -3.48 -33.45
N LEU A 184 8.72 -2.54 -33.53
CA LEU A 184 10.04 -2.69 -32.92
C LEU A 184 9.97 -2.79 -31.39
N LYS A 185 9.09 -2.02 -30.74
CA LYS A 185 8.89 -2.10 -29.28
C LYS A 185 8.28 -3.41 -28.84
N ASP A 186 7.30 -3.93 -29.57
CA ASP A 186 6.61 -5.17 -29.22
C ASP A 186 7.55 -6.38 -29.39
N LEU A 187 8.29 -6.44 -30.51
CA LEU A 187 9.30 -7.47 -30.74
C LEU A 187 10.46 -7.37 -29.73
N GLY A 188 11.00 -6.18 -29.55
CA GLY A 188 12.09 -5.94 -28.60
C GLY A 188 11.67 -6.22 -27.15
N GLY A 189 10.46 -5.81 -26.76
CA GLY A 189 9.90 -6.07 -25.43
C GLY A 189 9.78 -7.56 -25.12
N GLY A 190 9.33 -8.37 -26.09
CA GLY A 190 9.27 -9.83 -25.93
C GLY A 190 10.65 -10.47 -25.76
N ILE A 191 11.64 -10.05 -26.54
CA ILE A 191 13.02 -10.55 -26.46
C ILE A 191 13.67 -10.15 -25.11
N ILE A 192 13.54 -8.89 -24.72
CA ILE A 192 14.04 -8.38 -23.44
C ILE A 192 13.35 -9.08 -22.28
N GLY A 193 12.05 -9.35 -22.38
CA GLY A 193 11.30 -10.11 -21.39
C GLY A 193 11.87 -11.51 -21.18
N ALA A 194 12.19 -12.23 -22.26
CA ALA A 194 12.82 -13.54 -22.18
C ALA A 194 14.22 -13.47 -21.54
N LEU A 195 15.06 -12.52 -21.97
CA LEU A 195 16.42 -12.34 -21.44
C LEU A 195 16.44 -11.97 -19.95
N THR A 196 15.63 -11.01 -19.53
CA THR A 196 15.56 -10.56 -18.12
C THR A 196 14.85 -11.56 -17.20
N THR A 197 14.05 -12.46 -17.77
CA THR A 197 13.49 -13.60 -17.03
C THR A 197 14.55 -14.67 -16.80
N ALA A 198 15.41 -14.94 -17.80
CA ALA A 198 16.50 -15.90 -17.69
C ALA A 198 17.65 -15.40 -16.81
N ASP A 199 17.99 -14.11 -16.88
CA ASP A 199 18.98 -13.46 -16.02
C ASP A 199 18.41 -12.17 -15.39
N PRO A 200 17.89 -12.25 -14.15
CA PRO A 200 17.26 -11.12 -13.46
C PRO A 200 18.25 -10.03 -13.01
N ARG A 201 19.57 -10.22 -13.20
CA ARG A 201 20.59 -9.20 -12.89
C ARG A 201 20.65 -8.09 -13.93
N ILE A 202 20.15 -8.37 -15.12
CA ILE A 202 20.16 -7.49 -16.29
C ILE A 202 18.94 -6.57 -16.24
N GLY A 203 19.17 -5.27 -16.27
CA GLY A 203 18.15 -4.24 -16.46
C GLY A 203 18.34 -3.51 -17.79
N VAL A 204 17.25 -2.97 -18.35
CA VAL A 204 17.32 -2.07 -19.50
C VAL A 204 17.39 -0.65 -18.99
N ALA A 205 18.47 0.06 -19.29
CA ALA A 205 18.68 1.46 -18.94
C ALA A 205 18.04 2.41 -19.96
N GLN A 206 18.10 2.03 -21.24
CA GLN A 206 17.57 2.85 -22.34
C GLN A 206 17.10 1.97 -23.50
N ALA A 207 16.06 2.43 -24.19
CA ALA A 207 15.65 1.94 -25.50
C ALA A 207 15.58 3.12 -26.48
N SER A 208 16.23 2.99 -27.63
CA SER A 208 16.19 4.00 -28.70
C SER A 208 15.86 3.35 -30.03
N ILE A 209 15.16 4.08 -30.91
CA ILE A 209 14.76 3.62 -32.23
C ILE A 209 15.39 4.52 -33.28
N GLU A 210 16.09 3.92 -34.23
CA GLU A 210 16.70 4.61 -35.37
C GLU A 210 16.32 3.87 -36.66
N GLY A 211 15.33 4.41 -37.37
CA GLY A 211 14.80 3.78 -38.58
C GLY A 211 14.25 2.36 -38.29
N PRO A 212 14.71 1.33 -39.03
CA PRO A 212 14.27 -0.06 -38.84
C PRO A 212 14.96 -0.78 -37.68
N VAL A 213 15.72 -0.07 -36.84
CA VAL A 213 16.49 -0.63 -35.74
C VAL A 213 15.97 -0.12 -34.39
N ILE A 214 15.83 -1.02 -33.42
CA ILE A 214 15.71 -0.67 -32.00
C ILE A 214 16.93 -1.18 -31.25
N ARG A 215 17.51 -0.29 -30.43
CA ARG A 215 18.69 -0.54 -29.62
C ARG A 215 18.32 -0.48 -28.14
N TYR A 216 18.78 -1.45 -27.37
CA TYR A 216 18.63 -1.51 -25.92
C TYR A 216 19.99 -1.42 -25.24
N VAL A 217 20.15 -0.42 -24.38
CA VAL A 217 21.30 -0.32 -23.48
C VAL A 217 20.96 -1.11 -22.22
N GLY A 218 21.77 -2.14 -21.94
CA GLY A 218 21.65 -2.97 -20.74
C GLY A 218 22.57 -2.47 -19.64
N ALA A 219 22.16 -2.72 -18.40
CA ALA A 219 22.98 -2.53 -17.21
C ALA A 219 22.91 -3.79 -16.35
N GLN A 220 24.06 -4.33 -15.94
CA GLN A 220 24.11 -5.47 -15.02
C GLN A 220 24.44 -4.98 -13.62
N THR A 221 23.54 -5.20 -12.67
CA THR A 221 23.62 -4.68 -11.29
C THR A 221 24.62 -5.43 -10.40
N THR A 222 25.08 -6.60 -10.84
CA THR A 222 25.95 -7.52 -10.09
C THR A 222 27.03 -8.12 -10.99
N ALA A 223 27.69 -7.32 -11.82
CA ALA A 223 28.73 -7.78 -12.75
C ALA A 223 29.97 -8.42 -12.07
N CYS A 224 30.04 -8.34 -10.74
CA CYS A 224 31.09 -8.91 -9.89
C CYS A 224 30.96 -10.44 -9.68
N THR A 225 29.98 -11.11 -10.31
CA THR A 225 29.83 -12.58 -10.29
C THR A 225 29.35 -13.10 -11.65
N ALA A 226 29.90 -14.24 -12.09
CA ALA A 226 29.45 -14.92 -13.29
C ALA A 226 28.11 -15.66 -13.09
N SER A 227 27.72 -15.95 -11.83
CA SER A 227 26.52 -16.73 -11.53
C SER A 227 25.25 -15.88 -11.45
N PRO A 228 24.19 -16.20 -12.22
CA PRO A 228 22.90 -15.52 -12.13
C PRO A 228 22.10 -15.89 -10.88
N SER A 229 22.43 -17.00 -10.21
CA SER A 229 21.76 -17.44 -8.98
C SER A 229 22.37 -16.77 -7.76
N LEU A 230 22.06 -15.49 -7.54
CA LEU A 230 22.42 -14.77 -6.32
C LEU A 230 21.23 -14.72 -5.37
N THR A 231 21.48 -14.73 -4.06
CA THR A 231 20.43 -14.60 -3.04
C THR A 231 19.66 -13.28 -3.19
N SER A 232 20.27 -12.23 -3.73
CA SER A 232 19.57 -10.98 -4.05
C SER A 232 18.57 -11.10 -5.21
N THR A 233 18.82 -12.03 -6.15
CA THR A 233 17.96 -12.27 -7.31
C THR A 233 16.80 -13.23 -7.03
N SER A 234 16.92 -14.11 -6.02
CA SER A 234 15.82 -15.00 -5.61
C SER A 234 14.61 -14.24 -5.09
N TYR A 235 14.83 -13.03 -4.55
CA TYR A 235 13.74 -12.17 -4.08
C TYR A 235 12.85 -11.61 -5.18
N ARG A 236 13.25 -11.70 -6.46
CA ARG A 236 12.37 -11.32 -7.58
C ARG A 236 11.19 -12.30 -7.72
N ALA A 237 11.45 -13.59 -7.51
CA ALA A 237 10.43 -14.63 -7.58
C ALA A 237 9.68 -14.79 -6.26
N ASP A 238 10.35 -14.53 -5.13
CA ASP A 238 9.74 -14.56 -3.80
C ASP A 238 10.23 -13.37 -2.94
N PRO A 239 9.59 -12.20 -3.06
CA PRO A 239 9.93 -11.04 -2.23
C PRO A 239 9.74 -11.30 -0.73
N THR A 240 8.92 -12.29 -0.35
CA THR A 240 8.61 -12.58 1.06
C THR A 240 9.74 -13.32 1.78
N ALA A 241 10.63 -13.98 1.03
CA ALA A 241 11.83 -14.63 1.57
C ALA A 241 12.82 -13.64 2.21
N ILE A 242 12.82 -12.36 1.80
CA ILE A 242 13.70 -11.31 2.36
C ILE A 242 13.59 -11.25 3.89
N THR A 243 12.37 -11.30 4.43
CA THR A 243 12.17 -11.13 5.87
C THR A 243 12.73 -12.30 6.67
N GLY A 244 12.56 -13.53 6.15
CA GLY A 244 13.10 -14.75 6.76
C GLY A 244 14.62 -14.77 6.75
N ASP A 245 15.21 -14.47 5.59
CA ASP A 245 16.67 -14.43 5.41
C ASP A 245 17.31 -13.29 6.21
N ALA A 246 16.66 -12.12 6.27
CA ALA A 246 17.11 -11.02 7.12
C ALA A 246 17.09 -11.38 8.61
N THR A 247 16.05 -12.10 9.07
CA THR A 247 15.94 -12.58 10.45
C THR A 247 17.01 -13.63 10.76
N ALA A 248 17.22 -14.61 9.86
CA ALA A 248 18.25 -15.63 10.01
C ALA A 248 19.66 -15.00 10.03
N SER A 249 19.93 -14.03 9.17
CA SER A 249 21.19 -13.28 9.18
C SER A 249 21.36 -12.45 10.44
N ALA A 250 20.30 -11.83 10.95
CA ALA A 250 20.33 -11.06 12.19
C ALA A 250 20.64 -11.96 13.40
N GLN A 251 20.16 -13.19 13.42
CA GLN A 251 20.45 -14.17 14.48
C GLN A 251 21.94 -14.52 14.62
N ALA A 252 22.76 -14.34 13.58
CA ALA A 252 24.21 -14.51 13.67
C ALA A 252 24.91 -13.37 14.45
N SER A 253 24.23 -12.24 14.69
CA SER A 253 24.76 -11.12 15.47
C SER A 253 24.57 -11.34 16.97
N SER A 254 25.65 -11.30 17.73
CA SER A 254 25.61 -11.37 19.20
C SER A 254 24.82 -10.21 19.83
N VAL A 255 24.81 -9.04 19.18
CA VAL A 255 24.01 -7.88 19.61
C VAL A 255 22.53 -8.15 19.41
N PHE A 256 22.16 -8.75 18.27
CA PHE A 256 20.77 -9.13 18.00
C PHE A 256 20.29 -10.19 19.00
N GLN A 257 21.10 -11.21 19.29
CA GLN A 257 20.76 -12.24 20.28
C GLN A 257 20.62 -11.65 21.70
N ALA A 258 21.50 -10.73 22.08
CA ALA A 258 21.42 -10.04 23.37
C ALA A 258 20.17 -9.16 23.47
N LEU A 259 19.79 -8.48 22.38
CA LEU A 259 18.58 -7.66 22.34
C LEU A 259 17.31 -8.53 22.33
N ALA A 260 17.27 -9.58 21.50
CA ALA A 260 16.16 -10.52 21.38
C ALA A 260 15.90 -11.30 22.68
N GLY A 261 16.95 -11.64 23.43
CA GLY A 261 16.85 -12.26 24.76
C GLY A 261 16.68 -11.28 25.92
N SER A 262 16.62 -9.96 25.66
CA SER A 262 16.47 -8.96 26.72
C SER A 262 15.03 -8.93 27.27
N ALA A 263 14.87 -8.51 28.52
CA ALA A 263 13.54 -8.32 29.13
C ALA A 263 12.64 -7.37 28.31
N SER A 264 13.24 -6.41 27.59
CA SER A 264 12.55 -5.49 26.69
C SER A 264 12.00 -6.17 25.42
N ALA A 265 12.64 -7.25 24.95
CA ALA A 265 12.20 -8.03 23.80
C ALA A 265 11.29 -9.20 24.17
N THR A 266 11.48 -9.82 25.34
CA THR A 266 10.63 -10.92 25.84
C THR A 266 9.34 -10.44 26.53
N GLY A 267 9.30 -9.16 26.94
CA GLY A 267 8.13 -8.53 27.58
C GLY A 267 6.98 -8.21 26.63
N LYS A 268 7.16 -8.38 25.30
CA LYS A 268 6.10 -8.20 24.31
C LYS A 268 5.93 -9.46 23.48
N ALA A 269 4.71 -9.99 23.39
CA ALA A 269 4.35 -11.02 22.42
C ALA A 269 3.63 -10.41 21.23
N GLU A 270 3.82 -11.01 20.06
CA GLU A 270 3.00 -10.72 18.89
C GLU A 270 1.89 -11.77 18.80
N VAL A 271 0.64 -11.32 18.70
CA VAL A 271 -0.52 -12.19 18.47
C VAL A 271 -1.24 -11.80 17.19
N THR A 272 -1.68 -12.81 16.45
CA THR A 272 -2.47 -12.61 15.23
C THR A 272 -3.95 -12.50 15.58
N ARG A 273 -4.61 -11.44 15.12
CA ARG A 273 -6.05 -11.22 15.25
C ARG A 273 -6.69 -11.18 13.87
N SER A 274 -7.77 -11.91 13.68
CA SER A 274 -8.54 -11.92 12.42
C SER A 274 -9.86 -11.18 12.60
N CYS A 275 -10.30 -10.48 11.57
CA CYS A 275 -11.57 -9.76 11.53
C CYS A 275 -12.08 -9.64 10.09
N SER A 276 -13.35 -9.29 9.93
CA SER A 276 -13.96 -9.02 8.63
C SER A 276 -14.61 -7.63 8.58
N ILE A 277 -14.73 -7.11 7.36
CA ILE A 277 -15.60 -5.98 7.04
C ILE A 277 -16.61 -6.48 6.02
N ASP A 278 -17.87 -6.57 6.44
CA ASP A 278 -18.95 -7.16 5.67
C ASP A 278 -19.96 -6.09 5.25
N ARG A 279 -20.31 -6.07 3.97
CA ARG A 279 -21.37 -5.23 3.43
C ARG A 279 -22.66 -6.03 3.36
N GLU A 280 -23.52 -5.81 4.34
CA GLU A 280 -24.81 -6.46 4.45
C GLU A 280 -25.85 -5.65 3.68
N ILE A 281 -26.41 -6.25 2.62
CA ILE A 281 -27.56 -5.72 1.89
C ILE A 281 -28.77 -6.61 2.19
N ASN A 282 -29.76 -6.06 2.86
CA ASN A 282 -30.99 -6.75 3.22
C ASN A 282 -32.14 -6.24 2.35
N VAL A 283 -32.82 -7.17 1.68
CA VAL A 283 -34.03 -6.89 0.90
C VAL A 283 -35.21 -7.55 1.58
N LYS A 284 -36.19 -6.75 2.01
CA LYS A 284 -37.43 -7.23 2.60
C LYS A 284 -38.58 -7.03 1.62
N SER A 285 -39.25 -8.13 1.28
CA SER A 285 -40.55 -8.11 0.62
C SER A 285 -41.65 -7.79 1.63
N TRP A 286 -42.66 -7.04 1.19
CA TRP A 286 -43.81 -6.70 2.00
C TRP A 286 -45.07 -7.15 1.28
N ASP A 287 -45.82 -8.06 1.89
CA ASP A 287 -47.17 -8.35 1.47
C ASP A 287 -48.16 -7.41 2.14
N TYR A 288 -49.37 -7.33 1.59
CA TYR A 288 -50.42 -6.48 2.14
C TYR A 288 -50.69 -6.81 3.62
N ASP A 289 -50.73 -8.11 3.94
CA ASP A 289 -51.07 -8.63 5.27
C ASP A 289 -49.92 -8.45 6.28
N ASP A 290 -48.70 -8.14 5.84
CA ASP A 290 -47.60 -7.70 6.71
C ASP A 290 -47.78 -6.25 7.17
N ILE A 291 -48.68 -5.49 6.54
CA ILE A 291 -48.85 -4.04 6.76
C ILE A 291 -50.16 -3.75 7.50
N VAL A 292 -51.27 -4.38 7.09
CA VAL A 292 -52.59 -4.20 7.72
C VAL A 292 -53.29 -5.54 7.89
N GLY A 293 -53.70 -5.84 9.11
CA GLY A 293 -54.64 -6.93 9.41
C GLY A 293 -56.08 -6.44 9.42
N ALA A 294 -57.03 -7.25 8.98
CA ALA A 294 -58.46 -6.93 9.06
C ALA A 294 -59.29 -8.14 9.47
N ALA A 295 -60.17 -7.98 10.46
CA ALA A 295 -61.01 -9.05 10.98
C ALA A 295 -62.38 -8.53 11.48
N GLY A 296 -63.32 -9.44 11.75
CA GLY A 296 -64.65 -9.10 12.27
C GLY A 296 -65.76 -9.25 11.22
N ALA A 297 -66.75 -8.36 11.23
CA ALA A 297 -67.95 -8.43 10.37
C ALA A 297 -67.68 -8.00 8.91
N ILE A 298 -66.65 -8.55 8.30
CA ILE A 298 -66.27 -8.34 6.90
C ILE A 298 -66.95 -9.43 6.07
N THR A 299 -67.77 -9.01 5.11
CA THR A 299 -68.56 -9.87 4.23
C THR A 299 -67.95 -10.03 2.84
N SER A 300 -67.10 -9.10 2.42
CA SER A 300 -66.37 -9.16 1.16
C SER A 300 -65.04 -8.42 1.27
N VAL A 301 -64.02 -8.93 0.57
CA VAL A 301 -62.72 -8.28 0.38
C VAL A 301 -62.42 -8.28 -1.11
N THR A 302 -62.26 -7.09 -1.70
CA THR A 302 -62.04 -6.95 -3.14
C THR A 302 -60.80 -6.13 -3.40
N ALA A 303 -59.95 -6.56 -4.33
CA ALA A 303 -58.80 -5.77 -4.77
C ALA A 303 -59.28 -4.52 -5.53
N CYS A 304 -58.61 -3.38 -5.30
CA CYS A 304 -58.90 -2.10 -5.97
C CYS A 304 -57.70 -1.53 -6.76
N GLY A 305 -56.64 -2.34 -6.93
CA GLY A 305 -55.36 -1.95 -7.51
C GLY A 305 -54.21 -2.59 -6.75
N THR A 306 -52.97 -2.38 -7.21
CA THR A 306 -51.77 -2.86 -6.53
C THR A 306 -51.68 -2.26 -5.13
N GLY A 307 -51.52 -3.10 -4.09
CA GLY A 307 -51.49 -2.65 -2.71
C GLY A 307 -52.83 -2.11 -2.17
N CYS A 308 -53.95 -2.37 -2.85
CA CYS A 308 -55.26 -1.80 -2.51
C CYS A 308 -56.28 -2.91 -2.22
N ARG A 309 -56.96 -2.84 -1.07
CA ARG A 309 -58.11 -3.70 -0.75
C ARG A 309 -59.30 -2.87 -0.25
N ARG A 310 -60.51 -3.30 -0.62
CA ARG A 310 -61.79 -2.79 -0.11
C ARG A 310 -62.46 -3.83 0.76
N TYR A 311 -62.94 -3.41 1.92
CA TYR A 311 -63.56 -4.24 2.94
C TYR A 311 -65.03 -3.89 3.11
N GLN A 312 -65.86 -4.85 2.72
CA GLN A 312 -67.31 -4.98 2.89
C GLN A 312 -67.81 -5.14 4.33
N ILE A 313 -68.07 -4.10 5.13
CA ILE A 313 -68.72 -4.29 6.44
C ILE A 313 -70.22 -4.20 6.27
N ARG A 314 -70.93 -5.33 6.29
CA ARG A 314 -72.36 -5.42 5.95
C ARG A 314 -73.12 -6.27 6.95
N GLY A 315 -74.39 -5.94 7.15
CA GLY A 315 -75.32 -6.85 7.82
C GLY A 315 -76.77 -6.39 7.75
N SER A 316 -77.63 -7.14 8.44
CA SER A 316 -79.07 -6.89 8.47
C SER A 316 -79.47 -5.90 9.55
N GLY A 317 -80.38 -4.98 9.25
CA GLY A 317 -80.95 -4.04 10.21
C GLY A 317 -82.22 -4.52 10.90
N THR A 318 -82.67 -3.72 11.86
CA THR A 318 -84.01 -3.82 12.45
C THR A 318 -84.62 -2.43 12.60
N CYS A 319 -85.95 -2.37 12.62
CA CYS A 319 -86.73 -1.18 12.95
C CYS A 319 -86.95 -0.96 14.45
N GLY A 320 -86.39 -1.84 15.29
CA GLY A 320 -86.46 -1.72 16.74
C GLY A 320 -85.71 -0.52 17.31
N SER A 321 -85.84 -0.30 18.62
CA SER A 321 -85.21 0.80 19.34
C SER A 321 -83.67 0.71 19.40
N VAL A 322 -83.10 -0.48 19.14
CA VAL A 322 -81.65 -0.74 19.18
C VAL A 322 -81.20 -1.42 17.87
N PRO A 323 -80.85 -0.63 16.83
CA PRO A 323 -80.31 -1.17 15.59
C PRO A 323 -78.93 -1.83 15.81
N PRO A 324 -78.64 -3.00 15.19
CA PRO A 324 -77.37 -3.71 15.34
C PRO A 324 -76.21 -2.91 14.73
N ILE A 325 -75.00 -3.17 15.25
CA ILE A 325 -73.74 -2.62 14.74
C ILE A 325 -72.85 -3.79 14.33
N TYR A 326 -72.48 -3.82 13.05
CA TYR A 326 -71.52 -4.77 12.51
C TYR A 326 -70.15 -4.12 12.49
N THR A 327 -69.19 -4.68 13.21
CA THR A 327 -67.87 -4.06 13.40
C THR A 327 -66.76 -4.90 12.81
N ALA A 328 -65.84 -4.26 12.10
CA ALA A 328 -64.55 -4.83 11.73
C ALA A 328 -63.42 -4.08 12.45
N THR A 329 -62.38 -4.80 12.81
CA THR A 329 -61.12 -4.27 13.36
C THR A 329 -60.08 -4.24 12.25
N PHE A 330 -59.33 -3.15 12.20
CA PHE A 330 -58.18 -2.96 11.32
C PHE A 330 -56.94 -2.74 12.19
N ASP A 331 -56.01 -3.68 12.12
CA ASP A 331 -54.76 -3.67 12.88
C ASP A 331 -53.64 -3.06 12.05
N SER A 332 -52.97 -2.06 12.63
CA SER A 332 -51.86 -1.34 12.01
C SER A 332 -50.54 -2.02 12.34
N ILE A 333 -50.08 -2.94 11.48
CA ILE A 333 -48.87 -3.74 11.71
C ILE A 333 -47.62 -2.94 11.32
N ALA A 334 -47.65 -2.27 10.17
CA ALA A 334 -46.59 -1.37 9.71
C ALA A 334 -47.16 0.02 9.33
N PRO A 335 -47.44 0.89 10.31
CA PRO A 335 -48.16 2.16 10.10
C PRO A 335 -47.53 3.09 9.05
N ALA A 336 -46.20 3.10 8.96
CA ALA A 336 -45.46 3.94 8.02
C ALA A 336 -45.74 3.59 6.54
N ARG A 337 -46.19 2.36 6.26
CA ARG A 337 -46.48 1.86 4.90
C ARG A 337 -47.96 1.99 4.52
N ILE A 338 -48.80 2.53 5.41
CA ILE A 338 -50.22 2.77 5.11
C ILE A 338 -50.31 4.08 4.33
N VAL A 339 -50.56 4.01 3.02
CA VAL A 339 -50.63 5.20 2.14
C VAL A 339 -51.94 5.95 2.40
N SER A 340 -53.07 5.25 2.44
CA SER A 340 -54.36 5.84 2.81
C SER A 340 -55.36 4.81 3.31
N ALA A 341 -56.30 5.25 4.14
CA ALA A 341 -57.48 4.48 4.55
C ALA A 341 -58.72 5.39 4.50
N ARG A 342 -59.77 4.97 3.80
CA ARG A 342 -60.95 5.79 3.55
C ARG A 342 -62.22 4.97 3.60
N ILE A 343 -63.29 5.52 4.16
CA ILE A 343 -64.64 5.00 3.86
C ILE A 343 -65.02 5.59 2.51
N VAL A 344 -65.15 4.75 1.49
CA VAL A 344 -65.38 5.19 0.10
C VAL A 344 -66.84 5.07 -0.32
N GLU A 345 -67.60 4.21 0.36
CA GLU A 345 -69.02 4.06 0.11
C GLU A 345 -69.75 3.57 1.36
N MET A 346 -70.98 4.04 1.53
CA MET A 346 -71.94 3.51 2.49
C MET A 346 -73.26 3.32 1.76
N GLY A 347 -73.96 2.22 2.01
CA GLY A 347 -75.23 1.93 1.37
C GLY A 347 -76.20 1.29 2.33
N ALA A 348 -77.48 1.63 2.23
CA ALA A 348 -78.54 0.95 2.98
C ALA A 348 -79.86 0.96 2.24
N ASP A 349 -80.70 -0.02 2.57
CA ASP A 349 -82.11 -0.02 2.16
C ASP A 349 -82.84 1.19 2.76
N ASP A 350 -82.78 1.31 4.10
CA ASP A 350 -83.37 2.42 4.85
C ASP A 350 -82.28 3.37 5.39
N TRP A 351 -81.49 2.93 6.38
CA TRP A 351 -80.38 3.71 6.95
C TRP A 351 -79.18 2.85 7.38
N VAL A 352 -77.98 3.38 7.11
CA VAL A 352 -76.72 2.96 7.74
C VAL A 352 -75.98 4.17 8.30
N GLN A 353 -75.36 3.99 9.47
CA GLN A 353 -74.48 4.95 10.11
C GLN A 353 -73.10 4.32 10.26
N ALA A 354 -72.07 4.99 9.73
CA ALA A 354 -70.69 4.58 9.85
C ALA A 354 -70.10 5.12 11.15
N ARG A 355 -69.36 4.26 11.82
CA ARG A 355 -68.65 4.59 13.05
C ARG A 355 -67.18 4.23 12.94
N VAL A 356 -66.30 5.09 13.42
CA VAL A 356 -64.87 4.81 13.56
C VAL A 356 -64.52 4.95 15.03
N ASN A 357 -64.00 3.89 15.66
CA ASN A 357 -63.75 3.85 17.11
C ASN A 357 -64.97 4.27 17.94
N GLY A 358 -66.16 3.83 17.50
CA GLY A 358 -67.45 4.17 18.12
C GLY A 358 -68.02 5.55 17.76
N GLN A 359 -67.21 6.47 17.23
CA GLN A 359 -67.62 7.83 16.85
C GLN A 359 -68.32 7.85 15.49
N ILE A 360 -69.42 8.60 15.36
CA ILE A 360 -70.19 8.70 14.13
C ILE A 360 -69.43 9.57 13.12
N VAL A 361 -69.16 9.03 11.94
CA VAL A 361 -68.38 9.73 10.89
C VAL A 361 -69.16 9.95 9.59
N GLY A 362 -70.24 9.21 9.38
CA GLY A 362 -71.05 9.32 8.15
C GLY A 362 -72.34 8.54 8.23
N TYR A 363 -73.19 8.71 7.22
CA TYR A 363 -74.44 7.97 7.08
C TYR A 363 -74.82 7.83 5.60
N ALA A 364 -75.69 6.86 5.30
CA ALA A 364 -76.51 6.83 4.09
C ALA A 364 -77.96 6.52 4.49
N GLY A 365 -78.91 7.23 3.90
CA GLY A 365 -80.34 7.09 4.18
C GLY A 365 -81.13 8.33 3.78
N LYS A 366 -82.46 8.23 3.77
CA LYS A 366 -83.37 9.31 3.33
C LYS A 366 -83.15 10.65 4.04
N ARG A 367 -82.76 10.58 5.31
CA ARG A 367 -82.54 11.73 6.21
C ARG A 367 -81.23 11.55 6.98
N PRO A 368 -80.59 12.66 7.40
CA PRO A 368 -79.37 12.60 8.20
C PRO A 368 -79.49 11.74 9.45
N TRP A 369 -78.53 10.82 9.62
CA TRP A 369 -78.36 10.04 10.85
C TRP A 369 -76.99 10.30 11.46
N THR A 370 -76.79 11.53 11.93
CA THR A 370 -75.50 12.04 12.44
C THR A 370 -75.37 12.00 13.96
N GLY A 371 -76.40 11.51 14.67
CA GLY A 371 -76.41 11.39 16.13
C GLY A 371 -76.83 9.99 16.59
N GLU A 372 -76.86 9.82 17.91
CA GLU A 372 -77.23 8.54 18.54
C GLU A 372 -78.74 8.23 18.42
N ALA A 373 -79.56 9.28 18.44
CA ALA A 373 -81.00 9.18 18.25
C ALA A 373 -81.34 8.57 16.89
N LEU A 374 -82.41 7.78 16.85
CA LEU A 374 -82.89 7.18 15.60
C LEU A 374 -83.35 8.28 14.63
N PRO A 375 -83.11 8.12 13.32
CA PRO A 375 -83.60 9.08 12.34
C PRO A 375 -85.12 9.11 12.38
N SER A 376 -85.69 10.32 12.29
CA SER A 376 -87.14 10.49 12.26
C SER A 376 -87.72 9.91 10.98
N GLY A 377 -88.83 9.18 11.09
CA GLY A 377 -89.55 8.59 9.96
C GLY A 377 -89.77 7.07 10.06
N ASP A 378 -90.63 6.59 9.18
CA ASP A 378 -90.97 5.18 9.08
C ASP A 378 -89.74 4.37 8.67
N CYS A 379 -89.53 3.26 9.36
CA CYS A 379 -88.63 2.21 8.94
C CYS A 379 -89.43 1.24 8.05
N ARG A 380 -88.79 0.54 7.11
CA ARG A 380 -89.43 -0.21 6.02
C ARG A 380 -89.97 0.69 4.91
N ILE A 381 -89.17 1.63 4.44
CA ILE A 381 -89.57 2.47 3.31
C ILE A 381 -89.49 1.63 2.04
N SER A 382 -90.63 1.40 1.38
CA SER A 382 -90.63 0.84 0.02
C SER A 382 -90.11 1.91 -0.95
N GLY A 383 -88.82 1.85 -1.30
CA GLY A 383 -88.17 2.82 -2.18
C GLY A 383 -86.77 2.38 -2.64
N ASP A 384 -86.12 3.23 -3.43
CA ASP A 384 -84.75 2.97 -3.90
C ASP A 384 -83.74 3.07 -2.73
N PRO A 385 -82.72 2.20 -2.69
CA PRO A 385 -81.67 2.26 -1.67
C PRO A 385 -80.88 3.57 -1.66
N TYR A 386 -80.36 3.92 -0.49
CA TYR A 386 -79.57 5.13 -0.30
C TYR A 386 -78.08 4.82 -0.31
N TYR A 387 -77.31 5.65 -1.03
CA TYR A 387 -75.86 5.54 -1.12
C TYR A 387 -75.18 6.86 -0.79
N ASN A 388 -74.08 6.80 -0.05
CA ASN A 388 -73.17 7.91 0.18
C ASN A 388 -71.78 7.51 -0.31
N ARG A 389 -71.25 8.24 -1.29
CA ARG A 389 -69.93 8.01 -1.91
C ARG A 389 -68.93 9.12 -1.60
N THR A 390 -69.26 10.01 -0.65
CA THR A 390 -68.32 11.00 -0.15
C THR A 390 -67.25 10.29 0.66
N ALA A 391 -66.01 10.33 0.18
CA ALA A 391 -64.90 9.69 0.85
C ALA A 391 -64.63 10.34 2.22
N ILE A 392 -64.54 9.53 3.27
CA ILE A 392 -64.17 9.98 4.62
C ILE A 392 -62.76 9.46 4.89
N ASP A 393 -61.82 10.36 5.10
CA ASP A 393 -60.44 10.01 5.43
C ASP A 393 -60.34 9.51 6.87
N ILE A 394 -59.86 8.28 7.01
CA ILE A 394 -59.62 7.61 8.29
C ILE A 394 -58.14 7.19 8.43
N THR A 395 -57.27 7.71 7.55
CA THR A 395 -55.83 7.42 7.55
C THR A 395 -55.15 7.77 8.88
N PRO A 396 -55.41 8.93 9.51
CA PRO A 396 -54.80 9.27 10.79
C PRO A 396 -55.13 8.26 11.90
N GLN A 397 -56.37 7.76 11.93
CA GLN A 397 -56.85 6.81 12.91
C GLN A 397 -56.17 5.45 12.75
N LEU A 398 -56.06 4.96 11.51
CA LEU A 398 -55.40 3.68 11.24
C LEU A 398 -53.88 3.76 11.46
N ARG A 399 -53.23 4.90 11.18
CA ARG A 399 -51.80 5.07 11.46
C ARG A 399 -51.50 5.20 12.97
N ALA A 400 -52.45 5.69 13.76
CA ALA A 400 -52.29 5.83 15.20
C ALA A 400 -52.33 4.49 15.96
N GLY A 401 -52.91 3.44 15.38
CA GLY A 401 -52.99 2.11 15.97
C GLY A 401 -54.18 1.32 15.45
N ALA A 402 -54.49 0.21 16.10
CA ALA A 402 -55.67 -0.59 15.78
C ALA A 402 -56.95 0.26 15.90
N MET A 403 -57.82 0.18 14.89
CA MET A 403 -59.08 0.91 14.87
C MET A 403 -60.26 -0.01 14.54
N THR A 404 -61.46 0.41 14.90
CA THR A 404 -62.69 -0.29 14.52
C THR A 404 -63.51 0.56 13.56
N VAL A 405 -64.10 -0.08 12.56
CA VAL A 405 -65.12 0.53 11.69
C VAL A 405 -66.41 -0.25 11.85
N GLY A 406 -67.51 0.45 12.13
CA GLY A 406 -68.82 -0.12 12.38
C GLY A 406 -69.87 0.35 11.38
N ALA A 407 -70.73 -0.56 10.93
CA ALA A 407 -71.95 -0.29 10.20
C ALA A 407 -73.16 -0.50 11.13
N ARG A 408 -73.75 0.59 11.63
CA ARG A 408 -75.00 0.53 12.39
C ARG A 408 -76.18 0.59 11.43
N VAL A 409 -77.00 -0.46 11.37
CA VAL A 409 -78.02 -0.62 10.32
C VAL A 409 -79.42 -0.57 10.91
N ARG A 410 -80.22 0.40 10.48
CA ARG A 410 -81.65 0.49 10.79
C ARG A 410 -82.43 0.31 9.49
N ALA A 411 -82.99 -0.88 9.31
CA ALA A 411 -83.78 -1.25 8.14
C ALA A 411 -84.77 -2.38 8.47
N GLY A 412 -85.79 -2.58 7.66
CA GLY A 412 -86.69 -3.74 7.82
C GLY A 412 -87.60 -3.96 6.62
N GLY A 413 -88.36 -5.07 6.64
CA GLY A 413 -89.07 -5.54 5.46
C GLY A 413 -88.18 -6.46 4.62
N ASP A 414 -88.50 -6.61 3.34
CA ASP A 414 -87.77 -7.52 2.43
C ASP A 414 -86.37 -7.00 2.06
N GLY A 415 -86.16 -5.69 2.16
CA GLY A 415 -84.85 -5.05 2.16
C GLY A 415 -84.47 -4.65 3.58
N ASN A 416 -83.59 -5.40 4.23
CA ASN A 416 -83.16 -5.07 5.60
C ASN A 416 -81.65 -4.96 5.71
N TRP A 417 -80.96 -4.35 4.75
CA TRP A 417 -79.50 -4.37 4.70
C TRP A 417 -78.88 -2.97 4.84
N GLY A 418 -77.63 -2.95 5.29
CA GLY A 418 -76.77 -1.76 5.27
C GLY A 418 -75.30 -2.15 5.31
N TYR A 419 -74.45 -1.30 4.75
CA TYR A 419 -73.02 -1.53 4.69
C TYR A 419 -72.17 -0.26 4.70
N VAL A 420 -70.90 -0.45 5.05
CA VAL A 420 -69.80 0.51 4.96
C VAL A 420 -68.63 -0.17 4.25
N THR A 421 -68.11 0.46 3.20
CA THR A 421 -66.96 -0.02 2.44
C THR A 421 -65.73 0.80 2.80
N VAL A 422 -64.73 0.14 3.40
CA VAL A 422 -63.43 0.74 3.74
C VAL A 422 -62.41 0.37 2.68
N GLU A 423 -61.79 1.34 2.04
CA GLU A 423 -60.65 1.16 1.15
C GLU A 423 -59.36 1.45 1.90
N VAL A 424 -58.39 0.55 1.82
CA VAL A 424 -57.05 0.73 2.40
C VAL A 424 -56.00 0.45 1.34
N GLN A 425 -55.19 1.47 1.08
CA GLN A 425 -54.02 1.45 0.20
C GLN A 425 -52.76 1.40 1.04
N VAL A 426 -51.88 0.45 0.73
CA VAL A 426 -50.58 0.26 1.38
C VAL A 426 -49.45 0.29 0.35
N ASP A 427 -48.23 0.53 0.83
CA ASP A 427 -47.00 0.48 0.07
C ASP A 427 -46.30 -0.88 0.27
N THR A 428 -46.49 -1.76 -0.71
CA THR A 428 -45.86 -3.09 -0.79
C THR A 428 -44.51 -3.06 -1.51
N ALA A 429 -43.92 -1.88 -1.78
CA ALA A 429 -42.61 -1.80 -2.39
C ALA A 429 -41.54 -2.45 -1.50
N CYS A 430 -40.59 -3.12 -2.15
CA CYS A 430 -39.49 -3.77 -1.47
C CYS A 430 -38.70 -2.76 -0.63
N GLU A 431 -38.36 -3.14 0.59
CA GLU A 431 -37.44 -2.37 1.44
C GLU A 431 -36.03 -2.84 1.17
N VAL A 432 -35.11 -1.92 0.90
CA VAL A 432 -33.69 -2.22 0.85
C VAL A 432 -32.97 -1.41 1.91
N SER A 433 -32.15 -2.09 2.70
CA SER A 433 -31.21 -1.48 3.62
C SER A 433 -29.81 -2.00 3.36
N GLU A 434 -28.83 -1.13 3.50
CA GLU A 434 -27.41 -1.45 3.37
C GLU A 434 -26.69 -0.99 4.64
N ARG A 435 -25.86 -1.86 5.20
CA ARG A 435 -25.02 -1.55 6.35
C ARG A 435 -23.63 -2.13 6.16
N LEU A 436 -22.62 -1.38 6.59
CA LEU A 436 -21.26 -1.87 6.71
C LEU A 436 -21.01 -2.34 8.15
N VAL A 437 -20.65 -3.61 8.31
CA VAL A 437 -20.26 -4.21 9.59
C VAL A 437 -18.75 -4.31 9.60
N ASP A 438 -18.08 -3.38 10.30
CA ASP A 438 -16.62 -3.34 10.40
C ASP A 438 -16.17 -3.91 11.75
N LEU A 439 -15.82 -5.19 11.77
CA LEU A 439 -15.24 -5.85 12.95
C LEU A 439 -13.73 -5.60 13.08
N CYS A 440 -13.13 -4.90 12.11
CA CYS A 440 -11.70 -4.58 12.07
C CYS A 440 -11.37 -3.20 12.63
N ALA A 441 -12.35 -2.31 12.79
CA ALA A 441 -12.15 -0.93 13.23
C ALA A 441 -11.31 -0.82 14.51
N GLY A 442 -11.51 -1.72 15.48
CA GLY A 442 -10.74 -1.76 16.73
C GLY A 442 -9.26 -2.03 16.50
N TYR A 443 -8.91 -3.02 15.66
CA TYR A 443 -7.52 -3.34 15.35
C TYR A 443 -6.87 -2.31 14.43
N ALA A 444 -7.64 -1.73 13.50
CA ALA A 444 -7.12 -0.70 12.59
C ALA A 444 -6.74 0.61 13.31
N GLN A 445 -7.39 0.90 14.43
CA GLN A 445 -7.11 2.09 15.24
C GLN A 445 -6.06 1.85 16.34
N ASP A 446 -5.78 0.58 16.66
CA ASP A 446 -4.80 0.21 17.65
C ASP A 446 -3.37 0.36 17.09
N LYS A 447 -2.59 1.27 17.69
CA LYS A 447 -1.20 1.52 17.28
C LYS A 447 -0.28 0.33 17.55
N SER A 448 -0.69 -0.62 18.39
CA SER A 448 0.04 -1.86 18.63
C SER A 448 -0.20 -2.92 17.55
N CYS A 449 -1.20 -2.71 16.68
CA CYS A 449 -1.58 -3.62 15.61
C CYS A 449 -1.11 -3.11 14.24
N THR A 450 -0.57 -4.00 13.42
CA THR A 450 -0.23 -3.74 12.02
C THR A 450 -0.95 -4.72 11.11
N LEU A 451 -1.43 -4.26 9.95
CA LEU A 451 -2.11 -5.11 8.98
C LEU A 451 -1.09 -6.08 8.36
N ASP A 452 -1.36 -7.37 8.47
CA ASP A 452 -0.49 -8.44 7.97
C ASP A 452 -1.03 -9.03 6.66
N SER A 453 -2.33 -9.34 6.60
CA SER A 453 -2.94 -9.87 5.38
C SER A 453 -4.33 -9.31 5.14
N GLU A 454 -4.71 -9.13 3.89
CA GLU A 454 -6.06 -8.72 3.47
C GLU A 454 -6.47 -9.48 2.21
N SER A 455 -7.69 -10.02 2.25
CA SER A 455 -8.40 -10.54 1.08
C SER A 455 -9.70 -9.78 0.91
N VAL A 456 -9.97 -9.31 -0.29
CA VAL A 456 -11.19 -8.59 -0.66
C VAL A 456 -11.92 -9.42 -1.72
N ASP A 457 -13.09 -9.96 -1.37
CA ASP A 457 -13.87 -10.88 -2.21
C ASP A 457 -13.04 -12.00 -2.88
N GLY A 458 -12.07 -12.56 -2.14
CA GLY A 458 -11.18 -13.63 -2.59
C GLY A 458 -9.89 -13.17 -3.28
N VAL A 459 -9.71 -11.87 -3.55
CA VAL A 459 -8.46 -11.31 -4.10
C VAL A 459 -7.56 -10.86 -2.95
N THR A 460 -6.37 -11.43 -2.84
CA THR A 460 -5.36 -11.01 -1.84
C THR A 460 -4.79 -9.65 -2.22
N THR A 461 -5.15 -8.61 -1.47
CA THR A 461 -4.67 -7.23 -1.67
C THR A 461 -3.46 -6.92 -0.79
N PHE A 462 -3.33 -7.61 0.36
CA PHE A 462 -2.21 -7.48 1.29
C PHE A 462 -1.72 -8.86 1.71
N SER A 463 -0.41 -9.07 1.72
CA SER A 463 0.23 -10.33 2.14
C SER A 463 1.50 -10.04 2.92
N ASN A 464 1.63 -10.65 4.11
CA ASN A 464 2.78 -10.50 5.02
C ASN A 464 3.22 -9.05 5.27
N GLY A 465 2.27 -8.14 5.47
CA GLY A 465 2.54 -6.73 5.75
C GLY A 465 2.81 -5.87 4.51
N VAL A 466 2.71 -6.45 3.30
CA VAL A 466 2.99 -5.75 2.04
C VAL A 466 1.75 -5.69 1.15
N ASN A 467 1.53 -4.52 0.54
CA ASN A 467 0.49 -4.34 -0.48
C ASN A 467 0.91 -5.04 -1.78
N THR A 468 0.07 -5.94 -2.29
CA THR A 468 0.35 -6.70 -3.52
C THR A 468 0.21 -5.85 -4.80
N GLY A 469 -0.39 -4.67 -4.72
CA GLY A 469 -0.76 -3.84 -5.87
C GLY A 469 -2.02 -4.33 -6.60
N LEU A 470 -2.57 -5.49 -6.23
CA LEU A 470 -3.80 -6.03 -6.81
C LEU A 470 -5.00 -5.20 -6.34
N LYS A 471 -5.85 -4.83 -7.29
CA LYS A 471 -7.13 -4.16 -7.02
C LYS A 471 -8.26 -5.07 -7.48
N PRO A 472 -9.15 -5.51 -6.58
CA PRO A 472 -10.32 -6.28 -6.96
C PRO A 472 -11.20 -5.44 -7.90
N LEU A 473 -11.79 -6.10 -8.90
CA LEU A 473 -12.83 -5.47 -9.69
C LEU A 473 -14.12 -5.43 -8.88
N ALA A 474 -14.91 -4.38 -9.06
CA ALA A 474 -16.23 -4.28 -8.44
C ALA A 474 -17.07 -5.51 -8.79
N GLN A 475 -17.53 -6.22 -7.76
CA GLN A 475 -18.37 -7.39 -7.95
C GLN A 475 -19.83 -6.96 -8.03
N THR A 476 -20.62 -7.77 -8.73
CA THR A 476 -22.06 -7.58 -8.82
C THR A 476 -22.77 -8.82 -8.29
N ARG A 477 -23.59 -8.65 -7.25
CA ARG A 477 -24.34 -9.74 -6.59
C ARG A 477 -25.84 -9.45 -6.60
N LEU A 478 -26.63 -10.53 -6.60
CA LEU A 478 -28.08 -10.49 -6.51
C LEU A 478 -28.52 -10.65 -5.06
N PHE A 479 -29.50 -9.86 -4.65
CA PHE A 479 -30.06 -9.85 -3.30
C PHE A 479 -31.58 -9.97 -3.35
N GLY A 480 -32.14 -10.64 -2.34
CA GLY A 480 -33.57 -10.90 -2.24
C GLY A 480 -34.04 -12.04 -3.15
N THR A 481 -35.36 -12.19 -3.28
CA THR A 481 -35.99 -13.26 -4.06
C THR A 481 -37.28 -12.78 -4.73
N GLY A 482 -37.71 -13.47 -5.79
CA GLY A 482 -38.96 -13.18 -6.50
C GLY A 482 -39.01 -11.75 -7.03
N ASN A 483 -40.13 -11.06 -6.77
CA ASN A 483 -40.36 -9.68 -7.22
C ASN A 483 -39.47 -8.64 -6.49
N CYS A 484 -38.79 -9.04 -5.41
CA CYS A 484 -37.84 -8.22 -4.68
C CYS A 484 -36.42 -8.73 -4.90
N THR A 485 -36.03 -8.90 -6.17
CA THR A 485 -34.66 -9.27 -6.54
C THR A 485 -33.94 -8.04 -7.08
N PHE A 486 -32.83 -7.66 -6.44
CA PHE A 486 -32.03 -6.50 -6.82
C PHE A 486 -30.58 -6.89 -7.10
N GLN A 487 -29.99 -6.21 -8.07
CA GLN A 487 -28.60 -6.38 -8.44
C GLN A 487 -27.80 -5.16 -7.97
N TYR A 488 -26.77 -5.39 -7.15
CA TYR A 488 -25.91 -4.33 -6.65
C TYR A 488 -24.48 -4.58 -7.09
N SER A 489 -23.86 -3.55 -7.65
CA SER A 489 -22.41 -3.50 -7.92
C SER A 489 -21.74 -2.71 -6.81
N ARG A 490 -20.74 -3.31 -6.18
CA ARG A 490 -19.95 -2.71 -5.09
C ARG A 490 -18.47 -3.00 -5.29
N ASP A 491 -17.65 -2.11 -4.77
CA ASP A 491 -16.21 -2.24 -4.74
C ASP A 491 -15.75 -3.49 -3.96
N PHE A 492 -16.49 -3.83 -2.90
CA PHE A 492 -16.40 -5.11 -2.22
C PHE A 492 -17.70 -5.48 -1.49
N PHE A 493 -17.87 -6.78 -1.21
CA PHE A 493 -18.88 -7.30 -0.29
C PHE A 493 -18.28 -7.84 1.00
N GLU A 494 -17.15 -8.54 0.91
CA GLU A 494 -16.44 -9.07 2.07
C GLU A 494 -14.97 -8.68 2.01
N ARG A 495 -14.42 -8.28 3.16
CA ARG A 495 -13.00 -8.02 3.33
C ARG A 495 -12.49 -8.72 4.58
N GLY A 496 -11.75 -9.80 4.41
CA GLY A 496 -11.07 -10.50 5.50
C GLY A 496 -9.69 -9.88 5.76
N ARG A 497 -9.41 -9.55 7.03
CA ARG A 497 -8.11 -9.00 7.45
C ARG A 497 -7.50 -9.80 8.59
N ARG A 498 -6.17 -9.83 8.62
CA ARG A 498 -5.40 -10.25 9.79
C ARG A 498 -4.43 -9.16 10.20
N TYR A 499 -4.35 -8.94 11.50
CA TYR A 499 -3.45 -7.99 12.12
C TYR A 499 -2.45 -8.74 13.01
N LYS A 500 -1.21 -8.26 13.03
CA LYS A 500 -0.20 -8.61 14.02
C LYS A 500 -0.22 -7.55 15.11
N CYS A 501 -0.60 -7.94 16.32
CA CYS A 501 -0.74 -7.02 17.44
C CYS A 501 0.30 -7.34 18.51
N LEU A 502 1.05 -6.32 18.93
CA LEU A 502 1.97 -6.40 20.05
C LEU A 502 1.18 -6.32 21.36
N ILE A 503 1.25 -7.36 22.17
CA ILE A 503 0.70 -7.41 23.53
C ILE A 503 1.84 -7.46 24.54
N ASP A 504 1.66 -6.82 25.70
CA ASP A 504 2.61 -6.97 26.79
C ASP A 504 2.39 -8.34 27.45
N ASN A 505 3.43 -9.17 27.47
CA ASN A 505 3.42 -10.42 28.21
C ASN A 505 3.55 -10.08 29.70
N GLY A 506 2.44 -10.12 30.42
CA GLY A 506 2.37 -9.81 31.86
C GLY A 506 3.18 -10.73 32.79
N GLU A 507 4.05 -11.60 32.26
CA GLU A 507 4.89 -12.52 33.02
C GLU A 507 6.29 -11.99 33.37
N VAL A 508 6.77 -10.90 32.74
CA VAL A 508 8.10 -10.33 33.04
C VAL A 508 7.95 -8.86 33.43
N SER A 509 8.17 -8.56 34.71
CA SER A 509 8.24 -7.17 35.19
C SER A 509 9.32 -6.41 34.42
N ALA A 510 8.99 -5.22 33.91
CA ALA A 510 9.94 -4.34 33.25
C ALA A 510 11.21 -4.16 34.12
N PRO A 511 12.41 -4.08 33.51
CA PRO A 511 13.65 -3.92 34.27
C PRO A 511 13.58 -2.68 35.17
N ASP A 512 13.99 -2.82 36.43
CA ASP A 512 14.02 -1.71 37.38
C ASP A 512 15.11 -0.68 36.99
N LEU A 513 14.70 0.38 36.29
CA LEU A 513 15.58 1.47 35.86
C LEU A 513 15.88 2.50 36.97
N SER A 514 15.38 2.28 38.19
CA SER A 514 15.47 3.29 39.25
C SER A 514 16.89 3.45 39.81
N ARG A 515 17.79 2.47 39.63
CA ARG A 515 19.23 2.62 39.89
C ARG A 515 19.92 3.51 38.84
N SER A 516 19.65 3.28 37.55
CA SER A 516 20.22 4.09 36.46
C SER A 516 19.80 5.55 36.57
N ALA A 517 18.52 5.82 36.85
CA ALA A 517 18.04 7.17 37.11
C ALA A 517 18.77 7.81 38.30
N TYR A 518 18.94 7.06 39.40
CA TYR A 518 19.66 7.56 40.59
C TYR A 518 21.12 7.93 40.30
N ILE A 519 21.84 7.10 39.53
CA ILE A 519 23.24 7.36 39.17
C ILE A 519 23.33 8.64 38.33
N ILE A 520 22.47 8.78 37.32
CA ILE A 520 22.47 9.94 36.42
C ILE A 520 22.12 11.21 37.18
N ASP A 521 21.08 11.19 38.00
CA ASP A 521 20.56 12.38 38.68
C ASP A 521 21.45 12.88 39.83
N ARG A 522 22.31 12.01 40.40
CA ARG A 522 23.05 12.32 41.63
C ARG A 522 24.57 12.20 41.52
N SER A 523 25.09 11.82 40.37
CA SER A 523 26.54 11.88 40.12
C SER A 523 26.93 13.25 39.56
N THR A 524 28.13 13.70 39.89
CA THR A 524 28.77 14.91 39.34
C THR A 524 30.12 14.54 38.73
N GLU A 525 30.83 15.51 38.15
CA GLU A 525 32.16 15.30 37.54
C GLU A 525 33.22 14.78 38.51
N THR A 526 33.01 14.92 39.82
CA THR A 526 33.97 14.52 40.86
C THR A 526 33.42 13.47 41.81
N LEU A 527 32.16 13.05 41.64
CA LEU A 527 31.46 12.19 42.58
C LEU A 527 30.50 11.25 41.83
N LEU A 528 30.67 9.95 42.02
CA LEU A 528 29.71 8.97 41.55
C LEU A 528 28.78 8.56 42.70
N ALA A 529 27.49 8.80 42.53
CA ALA A 529 26.44 8.30 43.41
C ALA A 529 25.85 7.02 42.83
N ASP A 530 25.65 6.01 43.67
CA ASP A 530 25.08 4.73 43.27
C ASP A 530 24.02 4.28 44.27
N ARG A 531 23.08 3.47 43.80
CA ARG A 531 22.03 2.85 44.61
C ARG A 531 21.96 1.37 44.26
N THR A 532 22.26 0.49 45.21
CA THR A 532 22.25 -0.96 45.01
C THR A 532 21.21 -1.63 45.88
N ALA A 533 20.55 -2.66 45.36
CA ALA A 533 19.67 -3.53 46.14
C ALA A 533 20.47 -4.74 46.63
N SER A 534 20.39 -5.04 47.92
CA SER A 534 20.89 -6.29 48.49
C SER A 534 19.91 -7.43 48.21
N GLY A 535 20.37 -8.68 48.35
CA GLY A 535 19.55 -9.87 48.03
C GLY A 535 18.29 -10.04 48.89
N ASP A 536 18.18 -9.30 49.99
CA ASP A 536 17.01 -9.22 50.89
C ASP A 536 16.03 -8.08 50.51
N GLY A 537 16.31 -7.35 49.42
CA GLY A 537 15.51 -6.22 48.95
C GLY A 537 15.88 -4.88 49.58
N THR A 538 16.85 -4.84 50.51
CA THR A 538 17.27 -3.60 51.15
C THR A 538 18.05 -2.72 50.18
N ILE A 539 17.61 -1.46 50.02
CA ILE A 539 18.28 -0.48 49.16
C ILE A 539 19.37 0.24 49.95
N SER A 540 20.62 0.15 49.48
CA SER A 540 21.74 0.94 49.97
C SER A 540 22.14 1.99 48.93
N THR A 541 22.49 3.19 49.40
CA THR A 541 23.07 4.23 48.57
C THR A 541 24.53 4.45 48.95
N SER A 542 25.36 4.75 47.96
CA SER A 542 26.78 5.05 48.18
C SER A 542 27.20 6.25 47.34
N THR A 543 28.21 6.95 47.81
CA THR A 543 28.89 7.99 47.06
C THR A 543 30.39 7.71 47.11
N ARG A 544 31.07 7.85 45.97
CA ARG A 544 32.52 7.73 45.88
C ARG A 544 33.09 8.89 45.10
N ALA A 545 34.16 9.48 45.63
CA ALA A 545 34.95 10.44 44.87
C ALA A 545 35.59 9.70 43.68
N PHE A 546 35.55 10.32 42.51
CA PHE A 546 36.34 9.87 41.38
C PHE A 546 36.96 11.10 40.72
N SER A 547 38.18 10.94 40.21
CA SER A 547 38.85 11.97 39.42
C SER A 547 39.09 11.40 38.04
N LEU A 548 38.66 12.14 37.02
CA LEU A 548 39.19 11.91 35.68
C LEU A 548 40.68 12.24 35.68
N PRO A 549 41.52 11.52 34.91
CA PRO A 549 42.91 11.90 34.69
C PRO A 549 42.97 13.35 34.20
N ASP A 550 43.92 14.11 34.73
CA ASP A 550 44.09 15.52 34.38
C ASP A 550 44.33 15.62 32.87
N ARG A 551 43.40 16.27 32.17
CA ARG A 551 43.52 16.47 30.71
C ARG A 551 44.22 17.80 30.50
N PRO A 552 45.42 17.85 29.90
CA PRO A 552 45.99 19.12 29.48
C PRO A 552 44.99 19.82 28.55
N ALA A 553 44.81 21.13 28.72
CA ALA A 553 43.92 21.92 27.90
C ALA A 553 44.37 21.83 26.44
N VAL A 554 43.68 21.01 25.64
CA VAL A 554 43.85 20.98 24.20
C VAL A 554 43.14 22.23 23.66
N PRO A 555 43.78 23.07 22.84
CA PRO A 555 43.12 24.19 22.19
C PRO A 555 41.83 23.72 21.52
N ALA A 556 40.75 24.50 21.65
CA ALA A 556 39.42 24.13 21.17
C ALA A 556 39.35 23.86 19.66
N CYS A 557 40.36 24.28 18.91
CA CYS A 557 40.54 24.02 17.49
C CYS A 557 42.04 24.01 17.14
N GLU A 558 42.37 23.48 15.96
CA GLU A 558 43.64 23.77 15.30
C GLU A 558 43.49 25.11 14.56
N PRO A 559 44.37 26.11 14.79
CA PRO A 559 44.30 27.37 14.08
C PRO A 559 44.58 27.12 12.59
N ILE A 560 43.61 27.47 11.76
CA ILE A 560 43.71 27.41 10.30
C ILE A 560 43.56 28.80 9.72
N CYS A 561 44.16 29.01 8.54
CA CYS A 561 43.96 30.20 7.75
C CYS A 561 43.37 29.84 6.39
N LYS A 562 42.60 30.77 5.83
CA LYS A 562 42.04 30.67 4.49
C LYS A 562 42.85 31.53 3.55
N THR A 563 43.31 30.97 2.44
CA THR A 563 44.02 31.70 1.39
C THR A 563 43.30 31.51 0.07
N ARG A 564 43.61 32.32 -0.94
CA ARG A 564 43.10 32.11 -2.29
C ARG A 564 44.15 32.42 -3.34
N ALA A 565 44.14 31.70 -4.45
CA ALA A 565 44.96 32.02 -5.62
C ALA A 565 44.04 32.28 -6.82
N PRO A 566 44.40 33.23 -7.71
CA PRO A 566 43.64 33.48 -8.92
C PRO A 566 43.71 32.25 -9.85
N LYS A 567 42.54 31.81 -10.33
CA LYS A 567 42.39 30.76 -11.34
C LYS A 567 41.71 31.36 -12.57
N ALA A 568 42.32 31.22 -13.74
CA ALA A 568 41.61 31.52 -14.99
C ALA A 568 40.52 30.47 -15.22
N ASN A 569 39.28 30.89 -15.47
CA ASN A 569 38.17 29.97 -15.72
C ASN A 569 38.26 29.37 -17.14
N SER A 570 39.09 28.33 -17.30
CA SER A 570 39.33 27.61 -18.54
C SER A 570 38.46 26.37 -18.73
N ASP A 571 37.47 26.16 -17.86
CA ASP A 571 36.60 24.99 -17.90
C ASP A 571 35.73 25.04 -19.18
N VAL A 572 35.40 23.89 -19.78
CA VAL A 572 34.73 23.79 -21.09
C VAL A 572 33.31 23.28 -20.92
N ALA A 573 32.35 23.99 -21.50
CA ALA A 573 30.96 23.55 -21.63
C ALA A 573 30.63 23.29 -23.11
N ILE A 574 29.44 22.76 -23.39
CA ILE A 574 28.97 22.45 -24.75
C ILE A 574 29.05 23.67 -25.69
N SER A 575 29.00 24.89 -25.15
CA SER A 575 29.10 26.17 -25.86
C SER A 575 30.53 26.75 -25.97
N GLY A 576 31.58 26.02 -25.56
CA GLY A 576 32.98 26.46 -25.58
C GLY A 576 33.55 26.73 -24.19
N VAL A 577 34.70 27.43 -24.12
CA VAL A 577 35.36 27.79 -22.85
C VAL A 577 34.45 28.71 -22.03
N VAL A 578 34.09 28.29 -20.82
CA VAL A 578 33.13 28.98 -19.93
C VAL A 578 33.59 30.41 -19.64
N GLY A 579 34.89 30.64 -19.47
CA GLY A 579 35.45 31.98 -19.29
C GLY A 579 35.21 32.96 -20.44
N ALA A 580 34.97 32.50 -21.67
CA ALA A 580 34.64 33.36 -22.81
C ALA A 580 33.20 33.94 -22.73
N SER A 581 32.35 33.37 -21.87
CA SER A 581 30.96 33.81 -21.64
C SER A 581 30.80 34.62 -20.35
N GLN A 582 31.89 34.91 -19.64
CA GLN A 582 31.89 35.65 -18.37
C GLN A 582 32.48 37.06 -18.58
N ASN A 583 31.84 38.08 -17.99
CA ASN A 583 32.35 39.46 -18.05
C ASN A 583 33.66 39.65 -17.28
N ASP A 584 33.93 38.79 -16.30
CA ASP A 584 35.19 38.68 -15.58
C ASP A 584 35.51 37.19 -15.37
N PRO A 585 36.45 36.61 -16.15
CA PRO A 585 36.80 35.19 -16.08
C PRO A 585 37.78 34.85 -14.93
N ALA A 586 38.04 35.79 -14.00
CA ALA A 586 38.86 35.54 -12.83
C ALA A 586 38.09 34.72 -11.77
N GLY A 587 38.36 33.42 -11.73
CA GLY A 587 37.99 32.55 -10.62
C GLY A 587 39.02 32.62 -9.49
N TRP A 588 38.66 32.11 -8.32
CA TRP A 588 39.56 31.99 -7.18
C TRP A 588 39.48 30.57 -6.64
N ASN A 589 40.62 29.90 -6.53
CA ASN A 589 40.71 28.69 -5.72
C ASN A 589 40.91 29.12 -4.27
N SER A 590 40.06 28.63 -3.36
CA SER A 590 40.26 28.84 -1.93
C SER A 590 41.00 27.65 -1.34
N PHE A 591 42.00 27.92 -0.52
CA PHE A 591 42.80 26.92 0.18
C PHE A 591 42.69 27.16 1.69
N TYR A 592 42.88 26.09 2.45
CA TYR A 592 42.93 26.14 3.91
C TYR A 592 44.25 25.54 4.35
N HIS A 593 45.02 26.30 5.13
CA HIS A 593 46.31 25.85 5.63
C HIS A 593 46.30 25.78 7.15
N SER A 594 46.92 24.75 7.71
CA SER A 594 47.25 24.72 9.13
C SER A 594 48.27 25.81 9.43
N CYS A 595 47.99 26.61 10.46
CA CYS A 595 48.92 27.65 10.86
C CYS A 595 50.17 27.05 11.50
N THR A 596 51.30 27.72 11.29
CA THR A 596 52.56 27.38 11.95
C THR A 596 52.45 27.60 13.46
N ALA A 597 53.41 27.06 14.23
CA ALA A 597 53.45 27.20 15.68
C ALA A 597 53.44 28.66 16.16
N ASP A 598 53.90 29.60 15.34
CA ASP A 598 53.92 31.05 15.61
C ASP A 598 52.63 31.77 15.16
N ASN A 599 51.56 31.00 14.85
CA ASN A 599 50.28 31.49 14.37
C ASN A 599 50.37 32.25 13.03
N VAL A 600 51.34 31.86 12.17
CA VAL A 600 51.54 32.42 10.83
C VAL A 600 50.97 31.47 9.79
N CYS A 601 50.21 32.02 8.83
CA CYS A 601 49.65 31.30 7.71
C CYS A 601 50.73 31.00 6.64
N PRO A 602 50.99 29.74 6.29
CA PRO A 602 51.94 29.41 5.23
C PRO A 602 51.27 29.61 3.86
N LEU A 603 51.42 30.79 3.28
CA LEU A 603 50.90 31.10 1.94
C LEU A 603 51.61 30.26 0.88
N GLY A 604 50.84 29.59 0.02
CA GLY A 604 51.34 28.96 -1.19
C GLY A 604 51.78 29.97 -2.26
N GLU A 605 52.45 29.49 -3.31
CA GLU A 605 52.91 30.35 -4.40
C GLU A 605 51.73 30.99 -5.14
N GLY A 606 51.69 32.33 -5.18
CA GLY A 606 50.59 33.09 -5.80
C GLY A 606 49.30 33.14 -4.98
N GLU A 607 49.31 32.62 -3.74
CA GLU A 607 48.19 32.74 -2.82
C GLU A 607 48.21 34.07 -2.06
N GLU A 608 47.02 34.63 -1.84
CA GLU A 608 46.80 35.75 -0.93
C GLU A 608 45.97 35.32 0.29
N LEU A 609 46.24 35.94 1.43
CA LEU A 609 45.56 35.65 2.69
C LEU A 609 44.13 36.21 2.65
N VAL A 610 43.13 35.33 2.82
CA VAL A 610 41.71 35.71 2.93
C VAL A 610 41.31 35.84 4.39
N THR A 611 41.70 34.88 5.21
CA THR A 611 41.40 34.86 6.64
C THR A 611 42.62 34.40 7.42
N ALA A 612 43.03 35.21 8.40
CA ALA A 612 44.17 34.92 9.25
C ALA A 612 43.92 33.71 10.17
N CYS A 613 45.00 33.21 10.76
CA CYS A 613 45.01 32.05 11.64
C CYS A 613 44.05 32.20 12.83
N GLY A 614 43.09 31.28 12.92
CA GLY A 614 42.14 31.20 14.03
C GLY A 614 41.29 29.94 13.98
N CYS A 615 40.35 29.83 14.92
CA CYS A 615 39.30 28.82 14.87
C CYS A 615 38.25 29.23 13.84
N LEU A 616 38.45 28.84 12.58
CA LEU A 616 37.49 29.13 11.52
C LEU A 616 36.38 28.07 11.51
N ASP A 617 35.14 28.52 11.46
CA ASP A 617 33.94 27.67 11.36
C ASP A 617 33.26 27.90 10.01
N ASP A 618 33.83 27.30 8.96
CA ASP A 618 33.28 27.28 7.60
C ASP A 618 32.49 25.96 7.37
N PHE A 619 31.94 25.35 8.44
CA PHE A 619 31.12 24.13 8.35
C PHE A 619 29.93 24.26 7.38
N PRO A 620 29.23 25.42 7.27
CA PRO A 620 28.22 25.62 6.25
C PRO A 620 28.76 25.50 4.82
N GLU A 621 29.89 26.13 4.49
CA GLU A 621 30.53 25.99 3.17
C GLU A 621 30.97 24.55 2.89
N ALA A 622 31.56 23.88 3.88
CA ALA A 622 31.97 22.48 3.76
C ALA A 622 30.77 21.54 3.55
N ALA A 623 29.67 21.75 4.28
CA ALA A 623 28.44 20.98 4.11
C ALA A 623 27.79 21.21 2.73
N VAL A 624 27.85 22.46 2.23
CA VAL A 624 27.40 22.79 0.87
C VAL A 624 28.28 22.09 -0.16
N MET A 625 29.60 22.19 -0.07
CA MET A 625 30.53 21.51 -0.99
C MET A 625 30.36 19.99 -0.97
N MET A 626 30.23 19.38 0.21
CA MET A 626 29.99 17.94 0.35
C MET A 626 28.63 17.53 -0.23
N GLN A 627 27.61 18.39 -0.16
CA GLN A 627 26.36 18.17 -0.87
C GLN A 627 26.50 18.31 -2.38
N THR A 628 27.28 19.27 -2.87
CA THR A 628 27.55 19.40 -4.30
C THR A 628 28.33 18.20 -4.83
N VAL A 629 29.31 17.67 -4.08
CA VAL A 629 30.04 16.44 -4.41
C VAL A 629 29.13 15.22 -4.34
N ARG A 630 28.21 15.14 -3.36
CA ARG A 630 27.19 14.08 -3.30
C ARG A 630 26.25 14.13 -4.50
N LEU A 631 25.81 15.32 -4.92
CA LEU A 631 24.97 15.52 -6.10
C LEU A 631 25.73 15.23 -7.41
N ALA A 632 27.00 15.65 -7.51
CA ALA A 632 27.87 15.32 -8.64
C ALA A 632 28.20 13.81 -8.71
N GLY A 633 28.35 13.15 -7.56
CA GLY A 633 28.51 11.71 -7.45
C GLY A 633 27.27 10.94 -7.91
N SER A 634 26.06 11.48 -7.71
CA SER A 634 24.85 10.92 -8.32
C SER A 634 24.75 11.14 -9.84
N ASP A 635 25.35 12.20 -10.38
CA ASP A 635 25.42 12.44 -11.85
C ASP A 635 26.49 11.58 -12.54
N LEU A 636 27.57 11.23 -11.83
CA LEU A 636 28.59 10.28 -12.29
C LEU A 636 28.04 8.85 -12.48
N ALA A 637 26.94 8.49 -11.79
CA ALA A 637 26.24 7.22 -11.98
C ALA A 637 25.45 7.14 -13.31
N CYS A 638 25.24 8.28 -13.98
CA CYS A 638 24.43 8.37 -15.20
C CYS A 638 25.22 8.75 -16.47
N THR A 639 26.55 8.83 -16.41
CA THR A 639 27.38 9.36 -17.52
C THR A 639 28.51 8.44 -17.98
N ALA A 640 28.47 7.14 -17.67
CA ALA A 640 29.26 6.14 -18.39
C ALA A 640 28.58 5.75 -19.72
N GLY A 641 28.26 6.76 -20.53
CA GLY A 641 27.95 6.60 -21.94
C GLY A 641 28.89 7.52 -22.70
N THR A 642 29.99 6.99 -23.21
CA THR A 642 30.83 7.71 -24.19
C THR A 642 30.46 7.28 -25.62
N PRO A 643 30.58 8.18 -26.61
CA PRO A 643 30.20 7.95 -28.02
C PRO A 643 30.98 6.86 -28.73
#